data_AF-A0A962BR62-F1
#
_entry.id   AF-A0A962BR62-F1
#
_cell.length_a   1.000
_cell.length_b   1.000
_cell.length_c   1.000
_cell.angle_alpha   90.00
_cell.angle_beta   90.00
_cell.angle_gamma   90.00
#
_symmetry.space_group_name_H-M   'P 1'
#
loop_
_entity.id
_entity.type
_entity.pdbx_description
1 polymer ?
#
loop_
_entity_poly.entity_id
_entity_poly.type
_entity_poly.pdbx_seq_one_letter_code
_entity_poly.pdbx_strand_id
1 'polypeptide(L)'
;MAKLLNWGGQPVNDGERLVINHLQQQLPDTYTLVPNVEIQEKGRPPYDYDCIVLAPHALYVVEIKQWRGGIEGDDYTWYIGSQRISRPNPYGTTNNKARVLKSRLSNQQPAIGSFWVQAVVAVADDQGNLNVRGNSRDWVRQYTDLPALLLNSAVIPDHANNLRPHRGPIENSLRDICQGRQVGPRRFGPYIVKETLFRRDDISEYLAQHELQREARTVRLRVFSYNPYLSDDQRARQMEIIRREVESLQKIGGHSNLITSSDLFQDTNDPNLFFTVTDWSDTGSLRNLLASDTPLSLSRKLELAQGIAAGLKAAHEAGVIHRDIRPENILIGPNGQPRLMNFDHARLTMPGAMTVGPIKHDPDVSRAYMAPELLNISMTPSPAADIYSLGCILFEMLTGSVLYDSPEDARDQNTSAGGPIALHGSDIPERLNTLVSRMMKPDASQRPQTAQEVWEETRAISQAPSATIEPEASPAAPPDETIEDEPDIFERDNIIDEKYQVIKMIAAGGFSQVYRVFDHVIEKEFALKLFKNPSGSLDYLRQEIRAMFDLDHPHIARAYNWGILRPSGRPYLVSEFVEGIELSKFTTPEKRLSVREAVDAVLSLLAALEHIHPQVDRIEELRIKKEAGEISQTEYEEFGQLQHEGLLHRDIKPANLILTPNGLKLVDFNIAARYSEASRTQAGTPPYMLPETGIMRWDTDADLFATGVVLYELITGHHPYPERQPSIETPPTDPREYQTDLHPDFAGVLLKAVSCNPEVRYHSARRLRLDLEALDGVYLYAATTTIVPLQN
;
A
#
# COMPACT_ATOMS: atom_id res chain seq x y z
N MET A 1 25.74 -16.36 38.18
CA MET A 1 24.89 -15.35 37.53
C MET A 1 25.75 -14.15 37.21
N ALA A 2 25.57 -13.55 36.03
CA ALA A 2 26.35 -12.41 35.59
C ALA A 2 26.17 -11.19 36.51
N LYS A 3 27.21 -10.36 36.60
CA LYS A 3 27.19 -9.11 37.36
C LYS A 3 26.32 -8.09 36.63
N LEU A 4 25.34 -7.49 37.31
CA LEU A 4 24.47 -6.46 36.73
C LEU A 4 24.91 -5.07 37.22
N LEU A 5 25.19 -4.15 36.30
CA LEU A 5 25.51 -2.75 36.58
C LEU A 5 24.38 -1.85 36.06
N ASN A 6 23.41 -1.53 36.92
CA ASN A 6 22.35 -0.58 36.58
C ASN A 6 22.71 0.83 37.06
N TRP A 7 22.71 1.80 36.14
CA TRP A 7 23.03 3.21 36.40
C TRP A 7 21.82 4.15 36.32
N GLY A 8 20.63 3.65 36.63
CA GLY A 8 19.39 4.43 36.70
C GLY A 8 18.47 4.25 35.50
N GLY A 9 18.89 3.50 34.47
CA GLY A 9 18.03 3.10 33.38
C GLY A 9 17.01 2.06 33.84
N GLN A 10 15.72 2.32 33.57
CA GLN A 10 14.64 1.35 33.76
C GLN A 10 14.37 0.62 32.44
N PRO A 11 13.96 -0.66 32.47
CA PRO A 11 13.44 -1.32 31.27
C PRO A 11 12.30 -0.51 30.67
N VAL A 12 12.39 -0.23 29.38
CA VAL A 12 11.41 0.58 28.64
C VAL A 12 10.21 -0.28 28.22
N ASN A 13 10.40 -1.60 28.09
CA ASN A 13 9.35 -2.56 27.78
C ASN A 13 9.56 -3.93 28.48
N ASP A 14 8.54 -4.78 28.43
CA ASP A 14 8.57 -6.12 29.02
C ASP A 14 9.60 -7.04 28.34
N GLY A 15 9.89 -6.83 27.06
CA GLY A 15 10.89 -7.59 26.31
C GLY A 15 12.30 -7.37 26.84
N GLU A 16 12.71 -6.12 27.07
CA GLU A 16 14.01 -5.78 27.67
C GLU A 16 14.18 -6.44 29.03
N ARG A 17 13.15 -6.35 29.89
CA ARG A 17 13.13 -7.00 31.20
C ARG A 17 13.28 -8.51 31.08
N LEU A 18 12.59 -9.15 30.12
CA LEU A 18 12.66 -10.59 29.88
C LEU A 18 14.08 -11.01 29.49
N VAL A 19 14.65 -10.37 28.46
CA VAL A 19 15.99 -10.72 27.95
C VAL A 19 17.08 -10.46 28.99
N ILE A 20 17.06 -9.31 29.68
CA ILE A 20 18.07 -8.98 30.69
C ILE A 20 18.04 -9.98 31.85
N ASN A 21 16.84 -10.34 32.35
CA ASN A 21 16.70 -11.35 33.40
C ASN A 21 17.20 -12.73 32.93
N HIS A 22 16.86 -13.12 31.70
CA HIS A 22 17.31 -14.39 31.13
C HIS A 22 18.85 -14.45 31.04
N LEU A 23 19.48 -13.41 30.49
CA LEU A 23 20.94 -13.31 30.41
C LEU A 23 21.61 -13.32 31.78
N GLN A 24 21.06 -12.61 32.78
CA GLN A 24 21.65 -12.57 34.12
C GLN A 24 21.70 -13.95 34.76
N GLN A 25 20.65 -14.75 34.56
CA GLN A 25 20.53 -16.09 35.13
C GLN A 25 21.43 -17.10 34.41
N GLN A 26 21.47 -17.06 33.08
CA GLN A 26 22.15 -18.05 32.25
C GLN A 26 23.65 -17.78 32.07
N LEU A 27 24.09 -16.52 32.16
CA LEU A 27 25.51 -16.19 31.98
C LEU A 27 26.32 -16.33 33.30
N PRO A 28 27.60 -16.76 33.22
CA PRO A 28 28.50 -16.86 34.36
C PRO A 28 28.78 -15.51 35.03
N ASP A 29 29.26 -15.55 36.28
CA ASP A 29 29.70 -14.37 37.05
C ASP A 29 30.92 -13.64 36.44
N THR A 30 31.64 -14.30 35.55
CA THR A 30 32.71 -13.70 34.73
C THR A 30 32.21 -12.70 33.69
N TYR A 31 30.89 -12.63 33.46
CA TYR A 31 30.24 -11.67 32.57
C TYR A 31 29.67 -10.48 33.36
N THR A 32 29.61 -9.32 32.72
CA THR A 32 28.95 -8.11 33.25
C THR A 32 27.90 -7.62 32.25
N LEU A 33 26.70 -7.35 32.74
CA LEU A 33 25.58 -6.76 32.00
C LEU A 33 25.41 -5.30 32.39
N VAL A 34 25.32 -4.41 31.41
CA VAL A 34 25.07 -2.97 31.57
C VAL A 34 23.83 -2.61 30.75
N PRO A 35 22.62 -2.72 31.33
CA PRO A 35 21.38 -2.47 30.61
C PRO A 35 21.00 -0.99 30.58
N ASN A 36 20.23 -0.61 29.55
CA ASN A 36 19.49 0.66 29.47
C ASN A 36 20.35 1.90 29.72
N VAL A 37 21.46 2.00 28.98
CA VAL A 37 22.38 3.12 29.06
C VAL A 37 22.39 3.92 27.77
N GLU A 38 22.74 5.19 27.88
CA GLU A 38 22.96 6.06 26.73
C GLU A 38 24.36 6.65 26.73
N ILE A 39 24.92 6.85 25.53
CA ILE A 39 26.18 7.59 25.34
C ILE A 39 25.83 8.90 24.64
N GLN A 40 25.98 10.01 25.36
CA GLN A 40 25.77 11.34 24.82
C GLN A 40 27.00 11.79 23.99
N GLU A 41 26.73 12.37 22.84
CA GLU A 41 27.72 13.06 22.03
C GLU A 41 27.25 14.49 21.75
N LYS A 42 28.15 15.46 21.85
CA LYS A 42 27.79 16.88 21.68
C LYS A 42 27.42 17.13 20.21
N GLY A 43 26.29 17.79 19.96
CA GLY A 43 25.82 18.07 18.60
C GLY A 43 25.28 16.84 17.86
N ARG A 44 25.01 15.75 18.58
CA ARG A 44 24.40 14.52 18.05
C ARG A 44 23.35 14.00 19.04
N PRO A 45 22.32 13.29 18.57
CA PRO A 45 21.42 12.58 19.48
C PRO A 45 22.20 11.61 20.40
N PRO A 46 21.74 11.29 21.62
CA PRO A 46 22.38 10.24 22.44
C PRO A 46 22.23 8.86 21.79
N TYR A 47 23.25 8.00 21.87
CA TYR A 47 23.18 6.59 21.43
C TYR A 47 22.58 5.73 22.55
N ASP A 48 21.42 5.11 22.30
CA ASP A 48 20.76 4.22 23.26
C ASP A 48 21.31 2.79 23.12
N TYR A 49 21.66 2.15 24.24
CA TYR A 49 22.12 0.77 24.31
C TYR A 49 21.17 0.00 25.24
N ASP A 50 20.44 -0.97 24.67
CA ASP A 50 19.50 -1.80 25.44
C ASP A 50 20.27 -2.67 26.44
N CYS A 51 21.36 -3.31 26.00
CA CYS A 51 22.30 -3.98 26.89
C CYS A 51 23.72 -4.07 26.30
N ILE A 52 24.72 -3.67 27.09
CA ILE A 52 26.13 -3.97 26.82
C ILE A 52 26.53 -5.19 27.67
N VAL A 53 27.08 -6.22 27.04
CA VAL A 53 27.59 -7.41 27.70
C VAL A 53 29.10 -7.44 27.61
N LEU A 54 29.79 -7.34 28.74
CA LEU A 54 31.22 -7.57 28.84
C LEU A 54 31.48 -9.05 29.11
N ALA A 55 31.99 -9.74 28.10
CA ALA A 55 32.45 -11.12 28.19
C ALA A 55 33.98 -11.18 28.34
N PRO A 56 34.53 -12.33 28.77
CA PRO A 56 35.97 -12.58 28.77
C PRO A 56 36.70 -12.33 27.45
N HIS A 57 36.04 -12.54 26.31
CA HIS A 57 36.66 -12.57 24.98
C HIS A 57 36.20 -11.43 24.05
N ALA A 58 35.12 -10.71 24.39
CA ALA A 58 34.60 -9.60 23.61
C ALA A 58 33.65 -8.72 24.45
N LEU A 59 33.34 -7.53 23.94
CA LEU A 59 32.10 -6.83 24.32
C LEU A 59 31.02 -7.12 23.29
N TYR A 60 29.78 -7.26 23.75
CA TYR A 60 28.61 -7.35 22.88
C TYR A 60 27.70 -6.16 23.12
N VAL A 61 27.23 -5.55 22.03
CA VAL A 61 26.12 -4.60 22.03
C VAL A 61 24.88 -5.36 21.60
N VAL A 62 23.99 -5.60 22.54
CA VAL A 62 22.76 -6.37 22.34
C VAL A 62 21.60 -5.39 22.17
N GLU A 63 21.03 -5.36 20.98
CA GLU A 63 19.77 -4.66 20.67
C GLU A 63 18.59 -5.61 20.89
N ILE A 64 17.56 -5.18 21.61
CA ILE A 64 16.42 -6.02 21.98
C ILE A 64 15.19 -5.55 21.23
N LYS A 65 14.54 -6.46 20.47
CA LYS A 65 13.31 -6.20 19.73
C LYS A 65 12.15 -7.03 20.27
N GLN A 66 11.10 -6.35 20.70
CA GLN A 66 9.85 -6.98 21.11
C GLN A 66 8.87 -7.05 19.93
N TRP A 67 9.19 -7.92 18.98
CA TRP A 67 8.36 -8.18 17.80
C TRP A 67 7.76 -9.57 17.96
N ARG A 68 6.41 -9.65 17.97
CA ARG A 68 5.67 -10.90 18.19
C ARG A 68 5.24 -11.51 16.86
N GLY A 69 5.30 -12.84 16.79
CA GLY A 69 4.99 -13.61 15.59
C GLY A 69 6.24 -13.88 14.75
N GLY A 70 6.13 -14.80 13.79
CA GLY A 70 7.26 -15.20 12.95
C GLY A 70 7.95 -14.00 12.28
N ILE A 71 9.27 -13.97 12.31
CA ILE A 71 10.12 -12.95 11.70
C ILE A 71 10.88 -13.59 10.55
N GLU A 72 10.72 -13.05 9.35
CA GLU A 72 11.49 -13.46 8.17
C GLU A 72 12.15 -12.25 7.53
N GLY A 73 13.34 -12.36 6.98
CA GLY A 73 13.97 -11.18 6.37
C GLY A 73 15.38 -11.38 5.85
N ASP A 74 15.98 -10.29 5.38
CA ASP A 74 17.36 -10.23 4.91
C ASP A 74 18.17 -9.14 5.64
N ASP A 75 19.34 -8.78 5.12
CA ASP A 75 20.22 -7.75 5.68
C ASP A 75 19.62 -6.32 5.66
N TYR A 76 18.49 -6.14 4.98
CA TYR A 76 17.87 -4.84 4.77
C TYR A 76 16.52 -4.76 5.47
N THR A 77 15.68 -5.79 5.34
CA THR A 77 14.26 -5.74 5.73
C THR A 77 13.82 -7.02 6.41
N TRP A 78 13.08 -6.89 7.51
CA TRP A 78 12.39 -7.97 8.19
C TRP A 78 10.87 -7.80 8.05
N TYR A 79 10.16 -8.91 7.99
CA TYR A 79 8.72 -9.04 7.92
C TYR A 79 8.24 -9.74 9.19
N ILE A 80 7.34 -9.10 9.91
CA ILE A 80 6.92 -9.55 11.23
C ILE A 80 5.46 -10.02 11.17
N GLY A 81 5.22 -11.21 11.70
CA GLY A 81 3.91 -11.83 11.82
C GLY A 81 3.31 -12.28 10.49
N SER A 82 2.11 -12.88 10.55
CA SER A 82 1.37 -13.35 9.37
C SER A 82 0.97 -12.22 8.42
N GLN A 83 0.84 -11.00 8.94
CA GLN A 83 0.59 -9.77 8.18
C GLN A 83 1.84 -9.26 7.43
N ARG A 84 3.01 -9.88 7.63
CA ARG A 84 4.31 -9.50 7.04
C ARG A 84 4.59 -8.00 7.16
N ILE A 85 4.42 -7.45 8.36
CA ILE A 85 4.69 -6.03 8.63
C ILE A 85 6.18 -5.78 8.38
N SER A 86 6.48 -4.93 7.40
CA SER A 86 7.85 -4.60 7.00
C SER A 86 8.51 -3.67 8.04
N ARG A 87 9.74 -4.01 8.44
CA ARG A 87 10.62 -3.22 9.31
C ARG A 87 12.06 -3.28 8.81
N PRO A 88 12.86 -2.21 8.97
CA PRO A 88 14.27 -2.27 8.64
C PRO A 88 15.01 -3.25 9.56
N ASN A 89 16.03 -3.93 9.01
CA ASN A 89 16.90 -4.79 9.81
C ASN A 89 17.71 -3.93 10.81
N PRO A 90 17.58 -4.16 12.13
CA PRO A 90 18.24 -3.34 13.15
C PRO A 90 19.74 -3.63 13.32
N TYR A 91 20.28 -4.67 12.66
CA TYR A 91 21.67 -5.06 12.82
C TYR A 91 22.64 -3.96 12.37
N GLY A 92 22.37 -3.28 11.25
CA GLY A 92 23.24 -2.22 10.73
C GLY A 92 23.40 -1.05 11.72
N THR A 93 22.30 -0.59 12.30
CA THR A 93 22.31 0.48 13.32
C THR A 93 23.00 0.01 14.61
N THR A 94 22.77 -1.25 15.02
CA THR A 94 23.44 -1.87 16.17
C THR A 94 24.95 -1.99 15.97
N ASN A 95 25.38 -2.37 14.76
CA ASN A 95 26.79 -2.44 14.40
C ASN A 95 27.46 -1.06 14.46
N ASN A 96 26.75 -0.01 14.06
CA ASN A 96 27.25 1.35 14.23
C ASN A 96 27.47 1.71 15.71
N LYS A 97 26.52 1.36 16.60
CA LYS A 97 26.69 1.52 18.07
C LYS A 97 27.93 0.77 18.58
N ALA A 98 28.15 -0.46 18.12
CA ALA A 98 29.33 -1.25 18.49
C ALA A 98 30.65 -0.55 18.10
N ARG A 99 30.73 0.07 16.92
CA ARG A 99 31.91 0.85 16.50
C ARG A 99 32.13 2.09 17.35
N VAL A 100 31.06 2.83 17.68
CA VAL A 100 31.13 4.03 18.54
C VAL A 100 31.65 3.64 19.92
N LEU A 101 31.09 2.58 20.51
CA LEU A 101 31.53 2.06 21.80
C LEU A 101 33.01 1.64 21.76
N LYS A 102 33.42 0.90 20.72
CA LYS A 102 34.81 0.48 20.51
C LYS A 102 35.75 1.69 20.47
N SER A 103 35.43 2.70 19.66
CA SER A 103 36.23 3.91 19.51
C SER A 103 36.42 4.64 20.85
N ARG A 104 35.33 4.84 21.62
CA ARG A 104 35.38 5.50 22.93
C ARG A 104 36.23 4.73 23.94
N LEU A 105 36.06 3.41 24.01
CA LEU A 105 36.84 2.56 24.91
C LEU A 105 38.32 2.50 24.51
N SER A 106 38.64 2.40 23.21
CA SER A 106 40.03 2.44 22.73
C SER A 106 40.73 3.74 23.12
N ASN A 107 40.03 4.87 23.10
CA ASN A 107 40.59 6.18 23.49
C ASN A 107 40.85 6.28 25.00
N GLN A 108 39.96 5.76 25.84
CA GLN A 108 40.14 5.80 27.30
C GLN A 108 41.08 4.71 27.83
N GLN A 109 41.14 3.56 27.15
CA GLN A 109 41.85 2.37 27.59
C GLN A 109 42.77 1.82 26.47
N PRO A 110 43.77 2.60 26.03
CA PRO A 110 44.70 2.17 24.98
C PRO A 110 45.48 0.91 25.37
N ALA A 111 45.64 0.65 26.67
CA ALA A 111 46.32 -0.53 27.22
C ALA A 111 45.63 -1.86 26.92
N ILE A 112 44.34 -1.86 26.54
CA ILE A 112 43.62 -3.09 26.14
C ILE A 112 44.13 -3.60 24.78
N GLY A 113 44.64 -2.70 23.93
CA GLY A 113 45.11 -3.06 22.59
C GLY A 113 43.98 -3.48 21.65
N SER A 114 44.19 -4.57 20.91
CA SER A 114 43.23 -5.10 19.93
C SER A 114 42.13 -5.88 20.64
N PHE A 115 40.93 -5.31 20.78
CA PHE A 115 39.76 -6.02 21.29
C PHE A 115 38.57 -5.96 20.33
N TRP A 116 37.62 -6.86 20.53
CA TRP A 116 36.43 -6.97 19.70
C TRP A 116 35.18 -6.45 20.40
N VAL A 117 34.37 -5.71 19.64
CA VAL A 117 33.02 -5.29 20.04
C VAL A 117 32.07 -5.77 18.96
N GLN A 118 31.14 -6.64 19.33
CA GLN A 118 30.24 -7.33 18.42
C GLN A 118 28.81 -6.82 18.59
N ALA A 119 28.14 -6.49 17.48
CA ALA A 119 26.71 -6.22 17.49
C ALA A 119 25.91 -7.52 17.47
N VAL A 120 24.81 -7.56 18.21
CA VAL A 120 23.88 -8.70 18.28
C VAL A 120 22.46 -8.17 18.38
N VAL A 121 21.52 -8.80 17.67
CA VAL A 121 20.09 -8.49 17.79
C VAL A 121 19.39 -9.66 18.46
N ALA A 122 18.64 -9.37 19.51
CA ALA A 122 17.87 -10.31 20.30
C ALA A 122 16.36 -10.07 20.10
N VAL A 123 15.64 -11.10 19.67
CA VAL A 123 14.18 -11.07 19.56
C VAL A 123 13.58 -11.57 20.87
N ALA A 124 12.78 -10.72 21.53
CA ALA A 124 12.10 -10.99 22.79
C ALA A 124 10.76 -11.72 22.57
N ASP A 125 10.77 -12.76 21.76
CA ASP A 125 9.68 -13.71 21.50
C ASP A 125 10.30 -15.11 21.38
N ASP A 126 9.66 -16.12 22.00
CA ASP A 126 10.07 -17.52 21.95
C ASP A 126 9.08 -18.43 21.21
N GLN A 127 7.96 -17.87 20.73
CA GLN A 127 6.93 -18.65 20.01
C GLN A 127 7.01 -18.46 18.49
N GLY A 128 7.50 -17.31 18.01
CA GLY A 128 7.59 -17.00 16.58
C GLY A 128 8.84 -17.58 15.89
N ASN A 129 8.69 -18.19 14.72
CA ASN A 129 9.83 -18.65 13.90
C ASN A 129 10.73 -17.47 13.51
N LEU A 130 12.06 -17.64 13.56
CA LEU A 130 13.04 -16.62 13.17
C LEU A 130 13.85 -17.09 11.96
N ASN A 131 13.55 -16.54 10.77
CA ASN A 131 14.13 -16.92 9.48
C ASN A 131 14.79 -15.72 8.79
N VAL A 132 15.97 -15.32 9.28
CA VAL A 132 16.75 -14.22 8.71
C VAL A 132 17.83 -14.76 7.78
N ARG A 133 17.99 -14.16 6.60
CA ARG A 133 18.98 -14.48 5.56
C ARG A 133 20.00 -13.34 5.46
N GLY A 134 21.09 -13.56 4.72
CA GLY A 134 22.16 -12.57 4.57
C GLY A 134 23.25 -12.64 5.64
N ASN A 135 24.14 -11.66 5.65
CA ASN A 135 25.33 -11.57 6.50
C ASN A 135 25.00 -11.34 7.98
N SER A 136 23.87 -10.70 8.28
CA SER A 136 23.43 -10.40 9.64
C SER A 136 22.88 -11.62 10.38
N ARG A 137 22.47 -12.67 9.65
CA ARG A 137 21.86 -13.90 10.21
C ARG A 137 22.64 -14.49 11.39
N ASP A 138 23.97 -14.50 11.31
CA ASP A 138 24.82 -15.12 12.34
C ASP A 138 24.74 -14.41 13.70
N TRP A 139 24.26 -13.16 13.71
CA TRP A 139 24.24 -12.28 14.88
C TRP A 139 22.83 -11.93 15.34
N VAL A 140 21.81 -12.61 14.82
CA VAL A 140 20.41 -12.43 15.18
C VAL A 140 19.90 -13.70 15.86
N ARG A 141 19.37 -13.61 17.08
CA ARG A 141 18.88 -14.77 17.84
C ARG A 141 17.56 -14.46 18.55
N GLN A 142 16.76 -15.49 18.77
CA GLN A 142 15.75 -15.44 19.83
C GLN A 142 16.46 -15.33 21.18
N TYR A 143 15.80 -14.69 22.15
CA TYR A 143 16.43 -14.42 23.46
C TYR A 143 16.82 -15.70 24.22
N THR A 144 16.14 -16.81 23.95
CA THR A 144 16.39 -18.16 24.50
C THR A 144 17.73 -18.75 24.04
N ASP A 145 18.12 -18.51 22.78
CA ASP A 145 19.37 -19.00 22.20
C ASP A 145 20.55 -18.04 22.39
N LEU A 146 20.26 -16.81 22.83
CA LEU A 146 21.26 -15.76 22.99
C LEU A 146 22.42 -16.13 23.94
N PRO A 147 22.20 -16.78 25.11
CA PRO A 147 23.31 -17.20 25.97
C PRO A 147 24.31 -18.12 25.27
N ALA A 148 23.85 -19.03 24.41
CA ALA A 148 24.73 -19.95 23.70
C ALA A 148 25.68 -19.21 22.73
N LEU A 149 25.19 -18.17 22.05
CA LEU A 149 26.00 -17.31 21.20
C LEU A 149 27.05 -16.52 22.01
N LEU A 150 26.64 -15.91 23.13
CA LEU A 150 27.52 -15.08 23.97
C LEU A 150 28.58 -15.88 24.75
N LEU A 151 28.36 -17.19 24.93
CA LEU A 151 29.33 -18.11 25.53
C LEU A 151 30.35 -18.64 24.52
N ASN A 152 30.02 -18.62 23.22
CA ASN A 152 30.84 -19.19 22.17
C ASN A 152 31.98 -18.22 21.78
N SER A 153 33.17 -18.39 22.35
CA SER A 153 34.33 -17.56 22.00
C SER A 153 34.86 -17.80 20.59
N ALA A 154 34.52 -18.93 19.94
CA ALA A 154 35.06 -19.28 18.62
C ALA A 154 34.47 -18.42 17.48
N VAL A 155 33.40 -17.68 17.73
CA VAL A 155 32.81 -16.75 16.75
C VAL A 155 33.54 -15.40 16.69
N ILE A 156 34.48 -15.17 17.61
CA ILE A 156 35.26 -13.92 17.72
C ILE A 156 36.63 -14.13 17.07
N PRO A 157 37.19 -13.13 16.37
CA PRO A 157 38.50 -13.28 15.73
C PRO A 157 39.63 -13.60 16.72
N ASP A 158 40.50 -14.55 16.36
CA ASP A 158 41.62 -15.03 17.20
C ASP A 158 42.62 -13.94 17.62
N HIS A 159 42.65 -12.81 16.90
CA HIS A 159 43.51 -11.66 17.19
C HIS A 159 42.93 -10.70 18.25
N ALA A 160 41.76 -11.00 18.82
CA ALA A 160 41.17 -10.22 19.89
C ALA A 160 41.78 -10.58 21.25
N ASN A 161 42.19 -9.57 22.00
CA ASN A 161 42.78 -9.71 23.31
C ASN A 161 41.76 -10.19 24.34
N ASN A 162 42.23 -11.02 25.27
CA ASN A 162 41.46 -11.46 26.44
C ASN A 162 41.13 -10.25 27.34
N LEU A 163 39.85 -10.03 27.59
CA LEU A 163 39.35 -8.90 28.37
C LEU A 163 39.28 -9.18 29.88
N ARG A 164 39.45 -10.43 30.33
CA ARG A 164 39.41 -10.78 31.77
C ARG A 164 40.33 -9.90 32.63
N PRO A 165 41.61 -9.63 32.25
CA PRO A 165 42.49 -8.79 33.06
C PRO A 165 42.05 -7.32 33.10
N HIS A 166 41.29 -6.88 32.10
CA HIS A 166 40.87 -5.50 31.91
C HIS A 166 39.42 -5.25 32.33
N ARG A 167 38.73 -6.24 32.94
CA ARG A 167 37.31 -6.14 33.32
C ARG A 167 37.02 -4.89 34.17
N GLY A 168 37.75 -4.68 35.25
CA GLY A 168 37.59 -3.52 36.12
C GLY A 168 37.80 -2.18 35.40
N PRO A 169 38.94 -1.99 34.71
CA PRO A 169 39.17 -0.80 33.87
C PRO A 169 38.06 -0.54 32.84
N ILE A 170 37.56 -1.57 32.14
CA ILE A 170 36.47 -1.43 31.16
C ILE A 170 35.18 -1.00 31.86
N GLU A 171 34.81 -1.63 32.97
CA GLU A 171 33.61 -1.27 33.74
C GLU A 171 33.64 0.19 34.24
N ASN A 172 34.83 0.68 34.62
CA ASN A 172 35.01 2.08 35.01
C ASN A 172 34.88 3.01 33.81
N SER A 173 35.53 2.70 32.68
CA SER A 173 35.38 3.48 31.45
C SER A 173 33.95 3.52 30.94
N LEU A 174 33.23 2.40 31.00
CA LEU A 174 31.79 2.35 30.67
C LEU A 174 30.99 3.28 31.58
N ARG A 175 31.29 3.33 32.89
CA ARG A 175 30.63 4.23 33.84
C ARG A 175 30.90 5.70 33.52
N ASP A 176 32.08 6.03 33.01
CA ASP A 176 32.46 7.41 32.68
C ASP A 176 31.81 7.89 31.36
N ILE A 177 31.60 7.00 30.39
CA ILE A 177 31.05 7.36 29.07
C ILE A 177 29.53 7.18 28.96
N CYS A 178 28.95 6.31 29.78
CA CYS A 178 27.53 6.02 29.77
C CYS A 178 26.78 6.76 30.88
N GLN A 179 25.53 7.10 30.61
CA GLN A 179 24.58 7.58 31.60
C GLN A 179 23.36 6.65 31.62
N GLY A 180 22.60 6.63 32.71
CA GLY A 180 21.32 5.93 32.73
C GLY A 180 20.38 6.57 31.70
N ARG A 181 19.74 5.74 30.86
CA ARG A 181 18.81 6.22 29.82
C ARG A 181 17.70 7.06 30.45
N GLN A 182 17.41 8.23 29.87
CA GLN A 182 16.32 9.08 30.38
C GLN A 182 14.96 8.36 30.31
N VAL A 183 14.14 8.55 31.35
CA VAL A 183 12.81 7.92 31.45
C VAL A 183 11.81 8.71 30.61
N GLY A 184 11.36 8.12 29.50
CA GLY A 184 10.34 8.68 28.61
C GLY A 184 10.70 8.50 27.13
N PRO A 185 9.72 8.62 26.22
CA PRO A 185 9.99 8.50 24.80
C PRO A 185 10.78 9.72 24.32
N ARG A 186 11.78 9.50 23.46
CA ARG A 186 12.66 10.54 22.94
C ARG A 186 11.86 11.59 22.16
N ARG A 187 12.25 12.86 22.30
CA ARG A 187 11.53 14.00 21.71
C ARG A 187 12.45 14.84 20.85
N PHE A 188 11.92 15.35 19.74
CA PHE A 188 12.54 16.37 18.91
C PHE A 188 11.46 17.39 18.54
N GLY A 189 11.54 18.59 19.10
CA GLY A 189 10.44 19.56 19.03
C GLY A 189 9.11 18.94 19.53
N PRO A 190 8.00 19.07 18.78
CA PRO A 190 6.70 18.51 19.15
C PRO A 190 6.55 17.01 18.79
N TYR A 191 7.60 16.36 18.30
CA TYR A 191 7.55 14.99 17.83
C TYR A 191 8.11 14.02 18.86
N ILE A 192 7.34 12.97 19.14
CA ILE A 192 7.73 11.85 19.98
C ILE A 192 8.19 10.71 19.07
N VAL A 193 9.42 10.26 19.27
CA VAL A 193 10.03 9.14 18.56
C VAL A 193 9.39 7.83 19.03
N LYS A 194 8.88 7.06 18.06
CA LYS A 194 8.40 5.69 18.24
C LYS A 194 9.49 4.67 17.98
N GLU A 195 10.25 4.86 16.91
CA GLU A 195 11.23 3.89 16.42
C GLU A 195 12.40 4.60 15.74
N THR A 196 13.61 4.02 15.81
CA THR A 196 14.76 4.48 15.03
C THR A 196 14.86 3.63 13.76
N LEU A 197 14.71 4.25 12.59
CA LEU A 197 14.79 3.59 11.30
C LEU A 197 16.24 3.41 10.84
N PHE A 198 17.02 4.49 10.97
CA PHE A 198 18.38 4.56 10.45
C PHE A 198 19.21 5.53 11.30
N ARG A 199 20.52 5.31 11.40
CA ARG A 199 21.39 6.22 12.15
C ARG A 199 22.86 6.14 11.76
N ARG A 200 23.42 7.31 11.46
CA ARG A 200 24.85 7.59 11.25
C ARG A 200 25.31 8.77 12.09
N ASP A 201 26.55 9.18 11.83
CA ASP A 201 27.26 10.26 12.51
C ASP A 201 26.71 11.66 12.19
N ASP A 202 26.13 11.83 11.01
CA ASP A 202 25.67 13.09 10.45
C ASP A 202 24.14 13.16 10.31
N ILE A 203 23.46 12.01 10.24
CA ILE A 203 22.00 11.93 10.12
C ILE A 203 21.44 10.75 10.91
N SER A 204 20.28 10.96 11.53
CA SER A 204 19.47 9.93 12.18
C SER A 204 18.03 10.00 11.67
N GLU A 205 17.37 8.87 11.49
CA GLU A 205 16.00 8.81 11.00
C GLU A 205 15.12 8.00 11.93
N TYR A 206 13.92 8.52 12.17
CA TYR A 206 12.99 8.01 13.16
C TYR A 206 11.58 7.92 12.59
N LEU A 207 10.80 6.95 13.05
CA LEU A 207 9.34 7.07 13.03
C LEU A 207 8.93 7.89 14.24
N ALA A 208 8.12 8.90 14.02
CA ALA A 208 7.64 9.78 15.06
C ALA A 208 6.15 10.10 14.90
N GLN A 209 5.56 10.63 15.96
CA GLN A 209 4.20 11.18 15.95
C GLN A 209 4.18 12.53 16.66
N HIS A 210 3.31 13.41 16.20
CA HIS A 210 3.12 14.72 16.82
C HIS A 210 2.40 14.59 18.17
N GLU A 211 3.01 15.08 19.25
CA GLU A 211 2.52 14.87 20.64
C GLU A 211 1.11 15.43 20.87
N LEU A 212 0.83 16.62 20.34
CA LEU A 212 -0.41 17.36 20.66
C LEU A 212 -1.59 17.02 19.73
N GLN A 213 -1.42 16.15 18.73
CA GLN A 213 -2.48 15.79 17.79
C GLN A 213 -3.15 14.49 18.24
N ARG A 214 -4.47 14.53 18.50
CA ARG A 214 -5.25 13.40 19.02
C ARG A 214 -5.28 12.17 18.09
N GLU A 215 -4.94 12.34 16.81
CA GLU A 215 -4.80 11.28 15.79
C GLU A 215 -3.58 11.53 14.90
N ALA A 216 -2.42 11.81 15.53
CA ALA A 216 -1.20 12.09 14.79
C ALA A 216 -0.83 10.93 13.85
N ARG A 217 -0.74 11.20 12.55
CA ARG A 217 -0.17 10.26 11.58
C ARG A 217 1.28 9.96 11.95
N THR A 218 1.71 8.72 11.70
CA THR A 218 3.12 8.38 11.79
C THR A 218 3.88 9.09 10.67
N VAL A 219 4.97 9.75 11.02
CA VAL A 219 5.83 10.50 10.09
C VAL A 219 7.25 9.98 10.16
N ARG A 220 8.01 10.22 9.09
CA ARG A 220 9.45 10.04 9.09
C ARG A 220 10.11 11.35 9.50
N LEU A 221 10.85 11.30 10.60
CA LEU A 221 11.62 12.41 11.15
C LEU A 221 13.10 12.17 10.86
N ARG A 222 13.74 13.03 10.09
CA ARG A 222 15.20 13.01 9.88
C ARG A 222 15.84 14.08 10.75
N VAL A 223 16.91 13.74 11.46
CA VAL A 223 17.65 14.60 12.37
C VAL A 223 19.10 14.65 11.93
N PHE A 224 19.50 15.80 11.39
CA PHE A 224 20.84 16.10 10.92
C PHE A 224 21.69 16.71 12.04
N SER A 225 22.93 16.24 12.15
CA SER A 225 23.93 16.70 13.10
C SER A 225 24.95 17.60 12.42
N TYR A 226 24.84 18.90 12.67
CA TYR A 226 25.74 19.93 12.16
C TYR A 226 27.05 19.94 12.94
N ASN A 227 28.19 19.95 12.24
CA ASN A 227 29.50 19.98 12.89
C ASN A 227 30.10 21.40 12.79
N PRO A 228 30.10 22.18 13.88
CA PRO A 228 30.56 23.57 13.86
C PRO A 228 32.08 23.71 13.73
N TYR A 229 32.85 22.62 13.86
CA TYR A 229 34.31 22.62 13.81
C TYR A 229 34.88 22.33 12.41
N LEU A 230 34.02 22.10 11.42
CA LEU A 230 34.43 21.96 10.01
C LEU A 230 34.90 23.32 9.44
N SER A 231 35.65 23.29 8.34
CA SER A 231 36.03 24.52 7.63
C SER A 231 34.80 25.25 7.07
N ASP A 232 34.91 26.54 6.76
CA ASP A 232 33.79 27.34 6.23
C ASP A 232 33.14 26.70 5.00
N ASP A 233 33.96 26.22 4.06
CA ASP A 233 33.49 25.52 2.86
C ASP A 233 32.77 24.21 3.19
N GLN A 234 33.27 23.46 4.17
CA GLN A 234 32.66 22.20 4.61
C GLN A 234 31.34 22.44 5.35
N ARG A 235 31.27 23.48 6.19
CA ARG A 235 30.04 23.90 6.89
C ARG A 235 28.98 24.38 5.91
N ALA A 236 29.37 25.15 4.90
CA ALA A 236 28.47 25.57 3.83
C ALA A 236 27.91 24.36 3.07
N ARG A 237 28.75 23.40 2.70
CA ARG A 237 28.31 22.15 2.06
C ARG A 237 27.38 21.31 2.95
N GLN A 238 27.66 21.23 4.24
CA GLN A 238 26.81 20.46 5.16
C GLN A 238 25.42 21.10 5.29
N MET A 239 25.34 22.43 5.44
CA MET A 239 24.05 23.13 5.45
C MET A 239 23.30 23.01 4.12
N GLU A 240 24.03 22.98 3.00
CA GLU A 240 23.42 22.77 1.69
C GLU A 240 22.75 21.40 1.58
N ILE A 241 23.38 20.34 2.10
CA ILE A 241 22.79 18.99 2.16
C ILE A 241 21.50 19.01 3.01
N ILE A 242 21.56 19.60 4.20
CA ILE A 242 20.43 19.67 5.14
C ILE A 242 19.23 20.39 4.52
N ARG A 243 19.47 21.46 3.76
CA ARG A 243 18.40 22.24 3.11
C ARG A 243 17.90 21.61 1.82
N ARG A 244 18.73 20.81 1.13
CA ARG A 244 18.48 20.40 -0.24
C ARG A 244 17.14 19.69 -0.39
N GLU A 245 16.81 18.76 0.49
CA GLU A 245 15.57 17.98 0.37
C GLU A 245 14.33 18.89 0.43
N VAL A 246 14.27 19.77 1.43
CA VAL A 246 13.14 20.71 1.61
C VAL A 246 13.05 21.69 0.46
N GLU A 247 14.16 22.30 0.05
CA GLU A 247 14.19 23.24 -1.08
C GLU A 247 13.76 22.58 -2.39
N SER A 248 14.17 21.32 -2.61
CA SER A 248 13.84 20.57 -3.81
C SER A 248 12.34 20.26 -3.84
N LEU A 249 11.79 19.73 -2.76
CA LEU A 249 10.36 19.40 -2.66
C LEU A 249 9.47 20.65 -2.70
N GLN A 250 9.86 21.75 -2.05
CA GLN A 250 9.16 23.03 -2.13
C GLN A 250 9.16 23.60 -3.56
N LYS A 251 10.28 23.48 -4.28
CA LYS A 251 10.40 23.96 -5.66
C LYS A 251 9.53 23.14 -6.63
N ILE A 252 9.44 21.82 -6.40
CA ILE A 252 8.60 20.94 -7.22
C ILE A 252 7.11 21.16 -6.93
N GLY A 253 6.77 21.40 -5.66
CA GLY A 253 5.38 21.48 -5.21
C GLY A 253 4.77 20.10 -4.94
N GLY A 254 3.45 20.06 -4.71
CA GLY A 254 2.74 18.82 -4.40
C GLY A 254 2.58 17.91 -5.62
N HIS A 255 2.96 16.64 -5.49
CA HIS A 255 2.76 15.62 -6.52
C HIS A 255 2.46 14.26 -5.89
N SER A 256 1.59 13.45 -6.51
CA SER A 256 1.15 12.15 -5.97
C SER A 256 2.29 11.13 -5.84
N ASN A 257 3.25 11.17 -6.78
CA ASN A 257 4.45 10.32 -6.80
C ASN A 257 5.69 10.93 -6.13
N LEU A 258 5.51 11.96 -5.28
CA LEU A 258 6.55 12.52 -4.44
C LEU A 258 6.08 12.51 -2.98
N ILE A 259 7.02 12.36 -2.04
CA ILE A 259 6.70 12.58 -0.63
C ILE A 259 6.38 14.06 -0.38
N THR A 260 5.56 14.33 0.63
CA THR A 260 5.39 15.68 1.14
C THR A 260 6.37 15.89 2.29
N SER A 261 7.04 17.05 2.28
CA SER A 261 7.91 17.49 3.38
C SER A 261 7.25 18.65 4.11
N SER A 262 7.28 18.58 5.43
CA SER A 262 7.05 19.70 6.32
C SER A 262 8.40 20.32 6.68
N ASP A 263 8.37 21.63 6.93
CA ASP A 263 9.51 22.56 6.94
C ASP A 263 10.83 22.08 7.60
N LEU A 264 11.93 22.78 7.33
CA LEU A 264 13.21 22.54 8.02
C LEU A 264 13.23 23.27 9.35
N PHE A 265 13.40 22.54 10.45
CA PHE A 265 13.46 23.11 11.79
C PHE A 265 14.87 22.95 12.39
N GLN A 266 15.29 23.90 13.21
CA GLN A 266 16.46 23.78 14.08
C GLN A 266 15.98 23.44 15.49
N ASP A 267 16.68 22.55 16.19
CA ASP A 267 16.35 22.22 17.57
C ASP A 267 16.54 23.42 18.49
N THR A 268 15.61 23.59 19.42
CA THR A 268 15.59 24.73 20.34
C THR A 268 16.61 24.61 21.47
N ASN A 269 17.02 23.38 21.79
CA ASN A 269 17.96 23.07 22.89
C ASN A 269 19.39 22.79 22.37
N ASP A 270 19.54 22.31 21.13
CA ASP A 270 20.84 22.14 20.48
C ASP A 270 20.89 22.83 19.09
N PRO A 271 21.61 23.95 18.94
CA PRO A 271 21.71 24.67 17.66
C PRO A 271 22.45 23.87 16.58
N ASN A 272 23.04 22.72 16.92
CA ASN A 272 23.69 21.85 15.94
C ASN A 272 22.76 20.75 15.42
N LEU A 273 21.51 20.67 15.87
CA LEU A 273 20.55 19.70 15.36
C LEU A 273 19.53 20.39 14.46
N PHE A 274 19.35 19.84 13.27
CA PHE A 274 18.33 20.24 12.32
C PHE A 274 17.44 19.05 12.02
N PHE A 275 16.16 19.25 11.78
CA PHE A 275 15.27 18.14 11.45
C PHE A 275 14.23 18.49 10.39
N THR A 276 13.92 17.49 9.59
CA THR A 276 12.87 17.52 8.56
C THR A 276 11.84 16.45 8.90
N VAL A 277 10.59 16.71 8.54
CA VAL A 277 9.49 15.77 8.80
C VAL A 277 8.76 15.50 7.49
N THR A 278 8.69 14.23 7.09
CA THR A 278 8.07 13.81 5.84
C THR A 278 7.00 12.74 6.08
N ASP A 279 6.15 12.55 5.08
CA ASP A 279 5.23 11.41 5.06
C ASP A 279 5.99 10.08 5.27
N TRP A 280 5.31 9.13 5.92
CA TRP A 280 5.73 7.74 6.02
C TRP A 280 4.66 6.82 5.42
N SER A 281 5.07 5.63 4.97
CA SER A 281 4.14 4.58 4.53
C SER A 281 4.48 3.25 5.17
N ASP A 282 3.47 2.63 5.79
CA ASP A 282 3.62 1.32 6.43
C ASP A 282 3.80 0.16 5.44
N THR A 283 3.55 0.39 4.14
CA THR A 283 3.82 -0.58 3.08
C THR A 283 5.30 -0.66 2.70
N GLY A 284 6.15 0.22 3.24
CA GLY A 284 7.59 0.22 3.00
C GLY A 284 7.99 0.82 1.64
N SER A 285 9.24 0.58 1.25
CA SER A 285 9.86 1.02 0.00
C SER A 285 9.75 -0.02 -1.13
N LEU A 286 10.08 0.38 -2.36
CA LEU A 286 10.16 -0.52 -3.51
C LEU A 286 11.16 -1.64 -3.26
N ARG A 287 12.27 -1.38 -2.55
CA ARG A 287 13.19 -2.44 -2.10
C ARG A 287 12.44 -3.52 -1.32
N ASN A 288 11.57 -3.13 -0.38
CA ASN A 288 10.78 -4.10 0.39
C ASN A 288 9.84 -4.89 -0.53
N LEU A 289 9.22 -4.23 -1.51
CA LEU A 289 8.35 -4.90 -2.47
C LEU A 289 9.12 -5.94 -3.32
N LEU A 290 10.33 -5.62 -3.76
CA LEU A 290 11.18 -6.53 -4.56
C LEU A 290 11.78 -7.69 -3.76
N ALA A 291 11.99 -7.52 -2.46
CA ALA A 291 12.47 -8.56 -1.56
C ALA A 291 11.36 -9.53 -1.11
N SER A 292 10.10 -9.32 -1.51
CA SER A 292 9.00 -10.22 -1.17
C SER A 292 9.01 -11.48 -2.03
N ASP A 293 8.63 -12.64 -1.47
CA ASP A 293 8.53 -13.90 -2.22
C ASP A 293 7.35 -13.91 -3.23
N THR A 294 6.63 -12.79 -3.37
CA THR A 294 5.51 -12.64 -4.31
C THR A 294 6.00 -11.99 -5.60
N PRO A 295 6.03 -12.70 -6.74
CA PRO A 295 6.45 -12.13 -8.01
C PRO A 295 5.51 -10.98 -8.43
N LEU A 296 6.09 -9.85 -8.83
CA LEU A 296 5.31 -8.75 -9.41
C LEU A 296 4.83 -9.12 -10.82
N SER A 297 3.57 -8.83 -11.14
CA SER A 297 3.07 -8.93 -12.51
C SER A 297 3.72 -7.88 -13.41
N LEU A 298 3.77 -8.13 -14.72
CA LEU A 298 4.30 -7.17 -15.68
C LEU A 298 3.56 -5.83 -15.62
N SER A 299 2.23 -5.85 -15.55
CA SER A 299 1.39 -4.66 -15.40
C SER A 299 1.78 -3.86 -14.16
N ARG A 300 2.02 -4.53 -13.03
CA ARG A 300 2.44 -3.87 -11.78
C ARG A 300 3.83 -3.24 -11.89
N LYS A 301 4.77 -3.91 -12.54
CA LYS A 301 6.11 -3.35 -12.84
C LYS A 301 6.00 -2.08 -13.70
N LEU A 302 5.12 -2.09 -14.70
CA LEU A 302 4.86 -0.94 -15.58
C LEU A 302 4.18 0.21 -14.85
N GLU A 303 3.21 -0.04 -13.97
CA GLU A 303 2.59 0.99 -13.11
C GLU A 303 3.60 1.66 -12.19
N LEU A 304 4.45 0.87 -11.54
CA LEU A 304 5.53 1.40 -10.69
C LEU A 304 6.49 2.26 -11.53
N ALA A 305 6.88 1.78 -12.71
CA ALA A 305 7.75 2.55 -13.61
C ALA A 305 7.10 3.86 -14.08
N GLN A 306 5.80 3.83 -14.42
CA GLN A 306 5.03 5.02 -14.77
C GLN A 306 4.95 6.00 -13.61
N GLY A 307 4.65 5.54 -12.40
CA GLY A 307 4.61 6.43 -11.23
C GLY A 307 5.97 7.05 -10.91
N ILE A 308 7.06 6.28 -11.01
CA ILE A 308 8.42 6.82 -10.82
C ILE A 308 8.75 7.84 -11.92
N ALA A 309 8.44 7.53 -13.18
CA ALA A 309 8.64 8.44 -14.31
C ALA A 309 7.81 9.74 -14.15
N ALA A 310 6.58 9.66 -13.65
CA ALA A 310 5.75 10.82 -13.37
C ALA A 310 6.34 11.71 -12.27
N GLY A 311 6.86 11.12 -11.18
CA GLY A 311 7.57 11.85 -10.13
C GLY A 311 8.85 12.53 -10.63
N LEU A 312 9.64 11.80 -11.44
CA LEU A 312 10.85 12.34 -12.08
C LEU A 312 10.53 13.48 -13.05
N LYS A 313 9.45 13.36 -13.84
CA LYS A 313 8.99 14.41 -14.73
C LYS A 313 8.72 15.70 -13.95
N ALA A 314 7.92 15.63 -12.90
CA ALA A 314 7.62 16.79 -12.06
C ALA A 314 8.90 17.42 -11.48
N ALA A 315 9.86 16.58 -11.03
CA ALA A 315 11.15 17.05 -10.55
C ALA A 315 11.95 17.78 -11.65
N HIS A 316 12.06 17.17 -12.84
CA HIS A 316 12.84 17.69 -13.97
C HIS A 316 12.24 18.99 -14.52
N GLU A 317 10.91 19.10 -14.61
CA GLU A 317 10.20 20.31 -15.01
C GLU A 317 10.44 21.48 -14.04
N ALA A 318 10.55 21.18 -12.74
CA ALA A 318 10.96 22.15 -11.72
C ALA A 318 12.48 22.42 -11.72
N GLY A 319 13.25 21.80 -12.61
CA GLY A 319 14.71 21.94 -12.68
C GLY A 319 15.45 21.29 -11.50
N VAL A 320 14.93 20.18 -11.00
CA VAL A 320 15.52 19.35 -9.94
C VAL A 320 15.90 18.00 -10.54
N ILE A 321 17.18 17.62 -10.45
CA ILE A 321 17.66 16.29 -10.88
C ILE A 321 18.03 15.51 -9.63
N HIS A 322 17.47 14.32 -9.42
CA HIS A 322 17.54 13.61 -8.14
C HIS A 322 18.93 13.00 -7.86
N ARG A 323 19.54 12.36 -8.86
CA ARG A 323 20.89 11.74 -8.85
C ARG A 323 21.11 10.51 -7.94
N ASP A 324 20.08 10.06 -7.22
CA ASP A 324 20.16 8.88 -6.33
C ASP A 324 18.84 8.10 -6.35
N ILE A 325 18.38 7.76 -7.55
CA ILE A 325 17.17 6.97 -7.76
C ILE A 325 17.51 5.49 -7.55
N ARG A 326 16.89 4.87 -6.55
CA ARG A 326 17.09 3.47 -6.17
C ARG A 326 15.86 2.94 -5.44
N PRO A 327 15.65 1.61 -5.37
CA PRO A 327 14.45 1.03 -4.75
C PRO A 327 14.20 1.46 -3.29
N GLU A 328 15.25 1.79 -2.54
CA GLU A 328 15.18 2.25 -1.15
C GLU A 328 14.63 3.68 -1.02
N ASN A 329 14.84 4.52 -2.05
CA ASN A 329 14.40 5.92 -2.12
C ASN A 329 13.03 6.08 -2.81
N ILE A 330 12.26 4.98 -2.92
CA ILE A 330 10.91 4.96 -3.47
C ILE A 330 9.99 4.35 -2.42
N LEU A 331 9.20 5.15 -1.72
CA LEU A 331 8.14 4.63 -0.85
C LEU A 331 7.00 4.08 -1.69
N ILE A 332 6.45 2.95 -1.30
CA ILE A 332 5.15 2.52 -1.78
C ILE A 332 4.12 3.25 -0.92
N GLY A 333 3.23 4.02 -1.53
CA GLY A 333 2.14 4.70 -0.85
C GLY A 333 1.00 3.75 -0.48
N PRO A 334 0.01 4.21 0.31
CA PRO A 334 -1.10 3.38 0.77
C PRO A 334 -1.97 2.80 -0.34
N ASN A 335 -1.97 3.41 -1.54
CA ASN A 335 -2.68 2.92 -2.74
C ASN A 335 -1.73 2.18 -3.70
N GLY A 336 -0.54 1.77 -3.23
CA GLY A 336 0.47 1.10 -4.03
C GLY A 336 1.28 2.02 -4.95
N GLN A 337 0.96 3.31 -5.05
CA GLN A 337 1.70 4.23 -5.91
C GLN A 337 3.14 4.44 -5.41
N PRO A 338 4.15 4.49 -6.29
CA PRO A 338 5.51 4.83 -5.88
C PRO A 338 5.61 6.33 -5.56
N ARG A 339 6.34 6.69 -4.50
CA ARG A 339 6.58 8.07 -4.06
C ARG A 339 8.08 8.26 -3.83
N LEU A 340 8.71 9.12 -4.63
CA LEU A 340 10.14 9.42 -4.52
C LEU A 340 10.45 10.24 -3.26
N MET A 341 11.57 9.93 -2.61
CA MET A 341 12.06 10.55 -1.36
C MET A 341 13.59 10.71 -1.38
N ASN A 342 14.18 11.41 -0.40
CA ASN A 342 15.63 11.57 -0.22
C ASN A 342 16.31 12.39 -1.33
N PHE A 343 15.88 13.65 -1.47
CA PHE A 343 16.45 14.60 -2.42
C PHE A 343 17.80 15.20 -1.97
N ASP A 344 18.49 14.64 -0.98
CA ASP A 344 19.71 15.22 -0.38
C ASP A 344 20.85 15.43 -1.39
N HIS A 345 20.90 14.56 -2.41
CA HIS A 345 21.88 14.61 -3.49
C HIS A 345 21.40 15.37 -4.73
N ALA A 346 20.17 15.89 -4.69
CA ALA A 346 19.54 16.53 -5.82
C ALA A 346 20.32 17.78 -6.25
N ARG A 347 20.26 18.04 -7.55
CA ARG A 347 20.87 19.22 -8.16
C ARG A 347 19.79 20.14 -8.69
N LEU A 348 19.82 21.39 -8.24
CA LEU A 348 18.97 22.47 -8.76
C LEU A 348 19.67 23.13 -9.96
N THR A 349 18.98 23.26 -11.09
CA THR A 349 19.53 23.84 -12.33
C THR A 349 19.59 25.38 -12.34
N MET A 350 19.36 26.04 -11.20
CA MET A 350 19.32 27.51 -11.13
C MET A 350 20.72 28.14 -11.07
N PRO A 351 20.93 29.33 -11.68
CA PRO A 351 22.18 30.06 -11.59
C PRO A 351 22.56 30.36 -10.13
N GLY A 352 23.78 29.99 -9.72
CA GLY A 352 24.30 30.22 -8.36
C GLY A 352 23.96 29.13 -7.34
N ALA A 353 23.17 28.12 -7.69
CA ALA A 353 22.96 26.96 -6.82
C ALA A 353 24.27 26.19 -6.67
N MET A 354 24.77 26.07 -5.44
CA MET A 354 25.92 25.20 -5.15
C MET A 354 25.51 23.76 -5.44
N THR A 355 26.34 22.98 -6.14
CA THR A 355 26.09 21.55 -6.30
C THR A 355 26.68 20.82 -5.10
N VAL A 356 25.86 20.07 -4.36
CA VAL A 356 26.35 19.03 -3.43
C VAL A 356 27.19 18.09 -4.30
N GLY A 357 28.52 18.08 -4.09
CA GLY A 357 29.54 17.75 -5.10
C GLY A 357 29.47 16.35 -5.75
N PRO A 358 30.61 15.74 -6.11
CA PRO A 358 30.57 14.40 -6.70
C PRO A 358 30.11 13.38 -5.64
N ILE A 359 28.96 12.75 -5.89
CA ILE A 359 28.32 11.77 -4.99
C ILE A 359 28.97 10.38 -5.02
N LYS A 360 29.90 10.15 -5.97
CA LYS A 360 30.57 8.85 -6.19
C LYS A 360 31.40 8.31 -5.02
N HIS A 361 31.72 9.16 -4.05
CA HIS A 361 32.48 8.80 -2.84
C HIS A 361 31.61 8.76 -1.59
N ASP A 362 30.31 9.03 -1.73
CA ASP A 362 29.36 8.91 -0.64
C ASP A 362 29.01 7.42 -0.44
N PRO A 363 29.26 6.85 0.76
CA PRO A 363 28.97 5.45 1.03
C PRO A 363 27.47 5.10 0.99
N ASP A 364 26.57 6.09 1.06
CA ASP A 364 25.13 5.84 1.05
C ASP A 364 24.53 5.73 -0.36
N VAL A 365 25.26 6.19 -1.37
CA VAL A 365 24.80 6.16 -2.75
C VAL A 365 25.12 4.80 -3.37
N SER A 366 24.09 4.11 -3.83
CA SER A 366 24.29 2.80 -4.45
C SER A 366 24.92 2.95 -5.83
N ARG A 367 26.08 2.31 -5.95
CA ARG A 367 26.82 2.15 -7.19
C ARG A 367 26.05 1.33 -8.24
N ALA A 368 25.15 0.44 -7.83
CA ALA A 368 24.41 -0.44 -8.73
C ALA A 368 23.41 0.27 -9.66
N TYR A 369 22.91 1.45 -9.27
CA TYR A 369 21.91 2.21 -10.03
C TYR A 369 22.45 3.54 -10.58
N MET A 370 23.71 3.88 -10.27
CA MET A 370 24.29 5.18 -10.60
C MET A 370 24.67 5.26 -12.08
N ALA A 371 24.27 6.35 -12.74
CA ALA A 371 24.63 6.59 -14.14
C ALA A 371 26.15 6.84 -14.32
N PRO A 372 26.80 6.32 -15.37
CA PRO A 372 28.25 6.41 -15.55
C PRO A 372 28.80 7.85 -15.55
N GLU A 373 28.06 8.81 -16.08
CA GLU A 373 28.46 10.21 -16.11
C GLU A 373 28.54 10.86 -14.72
N LEU A 374 27.84 10.33 -13.71
CA LEU A 374 27.91 10.83 -12.32
C LEU A 374 29.24 10.51 -11.64
N LEU A 375 30.02 9.57 -12.21
CA LEU A 375 31.40 9.30 -11.78
C LEU A 375 32.39 10.35 -12.29
N ASN A 376 32.03 11.06 -13.37
CA ASN A 376 32.91 12.02 -14.02
C ASN A 376 32.64 13.45 -13.52
N ILE A 377 33.60 14.02 -12.80
CA ILE A 377 33.48 15.34 -12.16
C ILE A 377 33.38 16.46 -13.21
N SER A 378 33.87 16.25 -14.44
CA SER A 378 33.80 17.25 -15.51
C SER A 378 32.46 17.25 -16.26
N MET A 379 31.58 16.29 -16.01
CA MET A 379 30.27 16.22 -16.64
C MET A 379 29.18 16.78 -15.74
N THR A 380 28.34 17.61 -16.35
CA THR A 380 27.19 18.23 -15.70
C THR A 380 26.03 17.22 -15.71
N PRO A 381 25.51 16.75 -14.56
CA PRO A 381 24.40 15.80 -14.53
C PRO A 381 23.20 16.31 -15.32
N SER A 382 22.47 15.45 -16.01
CA SER A 382 21.23 15.81 -16.72
C SER A 382 20.07 14.92 -16.25
N PRO A 383 18.81 15.24 -16.61
CA PRO A 383 17.68 14.34 -16.39
C PRO A 383 17.92 12.88 -16.85
N ALA A 384 18.76 12.69 -17.87
CA ALA A 384 19.13 11.39 -18.40
C ALA A 384 19.85 10.49 -17.37
N ALA A 385 20.44 11.06 -16.31
CA ALA A 385 21.04 10.29 -15.22
C ALA A 385 19.97 9.57 -14.38
N ASP A 386 18.87 10.24 -14.04
CA ASP A 386 17.75 9.62 -13.30
C ASP A 386 17.02 8.58 -14.16
N ILE A 387 16.96 8.80 -15.48
CA ILE A 387 16.39 7.86 -16.45
C ILE A 387 17.21 6.56 -16.51
N TYR A 388 18.54 6.66 -16.45
CA TYR A 388 19.41 5.49 -16.38
C TYR A 388 19.11 4.66 -15.14
N SER A 389 19.04 5.32 -13.97
CA SER A 389 18.73 4.66 -12.70
C SER A 389 17.35 3.98 -12.72
N LEU A 390 16.32 4.62 -13.30
CA LEU A 390 15.02 3.99 -13.50
C LEU A 390 15.11 2.77 -14.46
N GLY A 391 15.97 2.81 -15.46
CA GLY A 391 16.26 1.68 -16.34
C GLY A 391 16.81 0.48 -15.57
N CYS A 392 17.75 0.71 -14.66
CA CYS A 392 18.30 -0.33 -13.78
C CYS A 392 17.24 -0.93 -12.85
N ILE A 393 16.35 -0.09 -12.29
CA ILE A 393 15.23 -0.57 -11.47
C ILE A 393 14.27 -1.40 -12.32
N LEU A 394 13.91 -0.95 -13.52
CA LEU A 394 13.06 -1.72 -14.45
C LEU A 394 13.69 -3.07 -14.80
N PHE A 395 15.00 -3.11 -15.05
CA PHE A 395 15.71 -4.36 -15.29
C PHE A 395 15.58 -5.32 -14.11
N GLU A 396 15.88 -4.86 -12.89
CA GLU A 396 15.79 -5.66 -11.68
C GLU A 396 14.35 -6.14 -11.43
N MET A 397 13.36 -5.28 -11.65
CA MET A 397 11.95 -5.69 -11.57
C MET A 397 11.62 -6.80 -12.57
N LEU A 398 12.18 -6.75 -13.78
CA LEU A 398 11.89 -7.72 -14.85
C LEU A 398 12.64 -9.05 -14.66
N THR A 399 13.87 -9.03 -14.13
CA THR A 399 14.74 -10.21 -14.01
C THR A 399 14.83 -10.79 -12.61
N GLY A 400 14.45 -10.02 -11.59
CA GLY A 400 14.69 -10.33 -10.18
C GLY A 400 16.15 -10.19 -9.74
N SER A 401 17.03 -9.67 -10.60
CA SER A 401 18.47 -9.53 -10.31
C SER A 401 18.98 -8.12 -10.62
N VAL A 402 19.86 -7.61 -9.76
CA VAL A 402 20.56 -6.36 -10.00
C VAL A 402 21.51 -6.52 -11.20
N LEU A 403 21.54 -5.53 -12.09
CA LEU A 403 22.28 -5.62 -13.36
C LEU A 403 23.80 -5.53 -13.19
N TYR A 404 24.26 -4.62 -12.32
CA TYR A 404 25.69 -4.34 -12.11
C TYR A 404 25.99 -4.17 -10.63
N ASP A 405 27.13 -4.68 -10.18
CA ASP A 405 27.65 -4.41 -8.84
C ASP A 405 28.23 -2.98 -8.72
N SER A 406 28.67 -2.38 -9.84
CA SER A 406 29.19 -1.00 -9.90
C SER A 406 28.97 -0.30 -11.26
N PRO A 407 29.06 1.06 -11.34
CA PRO A 407 28.93 1.76 -12.61
C PRO A 407 30.16 1.62 -13.51
N GLU A 408 31.33 1.29 -12.96
CA GLU A 408 32.50 0.91 -13.75
C GLU A 408 32.24 -0.39 -14.51
N ASP A 409 31.65 -1.39 -13.85
CA ASP A 409 31.21 -2.62 -14.51
C ASP A 409 30.19 -2.30 -15.61
N ALA A 410 29.25 -1.39 -15.32
CA ALA A 410 28.27 -0.93 -16.30
C ALA A 410 28.89 -0.27 -17.53
N ARG A 411 29.95 0.54 -17.35
CA ARG A 411 30.66 1.20 -18.45
C ARG A 411 31.48 0.19 -19.25
N ASP A 412 32.25 -0.64 -18.57
CA ASP A 412 33.22 -1.53 -19.20
C ASP A 412 32.48 -2.68 -19.94
N GLN A 413 31.41 -3.24 -19.35
CA GLN A 413 30.59 -4.28 -19.99
C GLN A 413 29.71 -3.77 -21.15
N ASN A 414 29.46 -2.46 -21.24
CA ASN A 414 28.69 -1.88 -22.35
C ASN A 414 29.51 -1.49 -23.60
N THR A 415 30.84 -1.65 -23.59
CA THR A 415 31.72 -0.97 -24.57
C THR A 415 32.18 -1.78 -25.79
N SER A 416 31.59 -2.94 -26.14
CA SER A 416 31.99 -3.61 -27.41
C SER A 416 30.94 -4.43 -28.18
N ALA A 417 29.74 -4.69 -27.64
CA ALA A 417 28.72 -5.48 -28.36
C ALA A 417 27.25 -5.04 -28.18
N GLY A 418 27.01 -3.85 -27.62
CA GLY A 418 25.71 -3.17 -27.70
C GLY A 418 24.72 -3.45 -26.57
N GLY A 419 24.73 -2.59 -25.54
CA GLY A 419 23.66 -2.45 -24.56
C GLY A 419 23.56 -3.57 -23.53
N PRO A 420 22.71 -3.41 -22.49
CA PRO A 420 22.41 -4.47 -21.54
C PRO A 420 21.91 -5.72 -22.29
N ILE A 421 22.24 -6.90 -21.76
CA ILE A 421 21.78 -8.21 -22.25
C ILE A 421 20.31 -8.07 -22.65
N ALA A 422 19.97 -8.36 -23.91
CA ALA A 422 18.58 -8.43 -24.31
C ALA A 422 17.87 -9.35 -23.31
N LEU A 423 16.81 -8.84 -22.66
CA LEU A 423 16.06 -9.64 -21.71
C LEU A 423 15.47 -10.84 -22.45
N HIS A 424 16.13 -11.99 -22.35
CA HIS A 424 15.72 -13.22 -23.02
C HIS A 424 14.71 -13.94 -22.14
N GLY A 425 13.43 -13.87 -22.52
CA GLY A 425 12.31 -14.56 -21.90
C GLY A 425 11.05 -14.37 -22.75
N SER A 426 10.21 -15.39 -22.87
CA SER A 426 9.02 -15.38 -23.73
C SER A 426 7.97 -14.33 -23.36
N ASP A 427 8.03 -13.80 -22.12
CA ASP A 427 6.92 -13.05 -21.51
C ASP A 427 7.17 -11.54 -21.40
N ILE A 428 8.34 -11.04 -21.85
CA ILE A 428 8.68 -9.61 -21.82
C ILE A 428 8.39 -9.00 -23.21
N PRO A 429 7.51 -7.99 -23.33
CA PRO A 429 7.24 -7.34 -24.61
C PRO A 429 8.52 -6.75 -25.22
N GLU A 430 8.75 -6.98 -26.51
CA GLU A 430 9.93 -6.50 -27.23
C GLU A 430 10.10 -4.97 -27.11
N ARG A 431 8.98 -4.24 -27.14
CA ARG A 431 8.97 -2.78 -26.94
C ARG A 431 9.49 -2.38 -25.55
N LEU A 432 9.16 -3.13 -24.51
CA LEU A 432 9.66 -2.89 -23.16
C LEU A 432 11.15 -3.20 -23.07
N ASN A 433 11.59 -4.32 -23.64
CA ASN A 433 13.01 -4.68 -23.70
C ASN A 433 13.85 -3.60 -24.42
N THR A 434 13.31 -3.06 -25.52
CA THR A 434 13.93 -1.98 -26.30
C THR A 434 14.04 -0.68 -25.48
N LEU A 435 12.97 -0.31 -24.77
CA LEU A 435 12.96 0.87 -23.91
C LEU A 435 13.98 0.75 -22.78
N VAL A 436 13.96 -0.35 -22.03
CA VAL A 436 14.88 -0.60 -20.91
C VAL A 436 16.34 -0.56 -21.41
N SER A 437 16.60 -1.15 -22.57
CA SER A 437 17.92 -1.14 -23.20
C SER A 437 18.41 0.26 -23.61
N ARG A 438 17.50 1.13 -24.09
CA ARG A 438 17.80 2.53 -24.41
C ARG A 438 18.09 3.36 -23.15
N MET A 439 17.30 3.17 -22.09
CA MET A 439 17.47 3.90 -20.83
C MET A 439 18.85 3.65 -20.19
N MET A 440 19.40 2.45 -20.34
CA MET A 440 20.67 2.04 -19.73
C MET A 440 21.90 2.20 -20.65
N LYS A 441 21.81 2.97 -21.74
CA LYS A 441 23.00 3.26 -22.58
C LYS A 441 24.05 4.07 -21.80
N PRO A 442 25.36 3.78 -21.89
CA PRO A 442 26.38 4.58 -21.20
C PRO A 442 26.41 6.03 -21.65
N ASP A 443 26.22 6.27 -22.95
CA ASP A 443 26.11 7.61 -23.51
C ASP A 443 24.70 8.18 -23.21
N ALA A 444 24.65 9.24 -22.39
CA ALA A 444 23.43 9.92 -22.00
C ALA A 444 22.64 10.49 -23.19
N SER A 445 23.30 10.82 -24.31
CA SER A 445 22.63 11.34 -25.51
C SER A 445 21.80 10.28 -26.26
N GLN A 446 22.03 8.99 -25.99
CA GLN A 446 21.35 7.86 -26.63
C GLN A 446 20.14 7.35 -25.82
N ARG A 447 19.88 7.95 -24.65
CA ARG A 447 18.76 7.62 -23.76
C ARG A 447 17.51 8.44 -24.16
N PRO A 448 16.30 8.06 -23.70
CA PRO A 448 15.19 9.02 -23.63
C PRO A 448 15.67 10.29 -22.90
N GLN A 449 15.36 11.46 -23.42
CA GLN A 449 15.92 12.71 -22.89
C GLN A 449 15.06 13.29 -21.76
N THR A 450 13.80 12.87 -21.68
CA THR A 450 12.85 13.32 -20.66
C THR A 450 12.16 12.14 -19.97
N ALA A 451 11.80 12.33 -18.70
CA ALA A 451 10.98 11.34 -17.98
C ALA A 451 9.55 11.23 -18.58
N GLN A 452 9.08 12.27 -19.29
CA GLN A 452 7.83 12.24 -20.05
C GLN A 452 7.88 11.18 -21.17
N GLU A 453 8.97 11.10 -21.95
CA GLU A 453 9.13 10.06 -22.97
C GLU A 453 9.02 8.64 -22.37
N VAL A 454 9.69 8.41 -21.23
CA VAL A 454 9.62 7.12 -20.53
C VAL A 454 8.19 6.82 -20.06
N TRP A 455 7.50 7.81 -19.49
CA TRP A 455 6.11 7.68 -19.05
C TRP A 455 5.16 7.35 -20.21
N GLU A 456 5.31 8.04 -21.35
CA GLU A 456 4.51 7.81 -22.56
C GLU A 456 4.77 6.42 -23.15
N GLU A 457 6.03 6.02 -23.29
CA GLU A 457 6.38 4.71 -23.84
C GLU A 457 5.90 3.56 -22.93
N THR A 458 6.09 3.65 -21.61
CA THR A 458 5.59 2.64 -20.66
C THR A 458 4.07 2.57 -20.63
N ARG A 459 3.38 3.71 -20.75
CA ARG A 459 1.91 3.76 -20.88
C ARG A 459 1.43 3.15 -22.20
N ALA A 460 2.10 3.45 -23.31
CA ALA A 460 1.77 2.89 -24.62
C ALA A 460 1.98 1.37 -24.64
N ILE A 461 3.02 0.85 -23.99
CA ILE A 461 3.25 -0.59 -23.81
C ILE A 461 2.11 -1.22 -23.00
N SER A 462 1.63 -0.56 -21.95
CA SER A 462 0.53 -1.07 -21.11
C SER A 462 -0.83 -1.05 -21.80
N GLN A 463 -1.01 -0.18 -22.81
CA GLN A 463 -2.26 0.01 -23.55
C GLN A 463 -2.30 -0.70 -24.90
N ALA A 464 -1.17 -1.25 -25.35
CA ALA A 464 -1.10 -1.96 -26.62
C ALA A 464 -2.07 -3.16 -26.58
N PRO A 465 -2.98 -3.32 -27.56
CA PRO A 465 -3.79 -4.52 -27.67
C PRO A 465 -2.83 -5.70 -27.89
N SER A 466 -2.81 -6.66 -26.95
CA SER A 466 -2.11 -7.92 -27.16
C SER A 466 -2.54 -8.49 -28.51
N ALA A 467 -1.59 -8.62 -29.43
CA ALA A 467 -1.82 -9.30 -30.69
C ALA A 467 -2.43 -10.67 -30.38
N THR A 468 -3.47 -11.00 -31.12
CA THR A 468 -4.20 -12.26 -31.12
C THR A 468 -3.22 -13.44 -31.06
N ILE A 469 -3.13 -14.09 -29.91
CA ILE A 469 -2.59 -15.44 -29.78
C ILE A 469 -3.82 -16.32 -29.59
N GLU A 470 -4.11 -17.16 -30.59
CA GLU A 470 -5.05 -18.28 -30.47
C GLU A 470 -4.65 -19.17 -29.28
N PRO A 471 -5.60 -19.86 -28.61
CA PRO A 471 -5.31 -20.62 -27.41
C PRO A 471 -4.50 -21.88 -27.74
N GLU A 472 -3.18 -21.75 -27.81
CA GLU A 472 -2.28 -22.90 -27.67
C GLU A 472 -2.12 -23.25 -26.19
N ALA A 473 -2.26 -24.54 -25.91
CA ALA A 473 -2.22 -25.14 -24.59
C ALA A 473 -0.99 -24.67 -23.79
N SER A 474 -1.24 -24.10 -22.61
CA SER A 474 -0.19 -23.71 -21.67
C SER A 474 0.59 -24.94 -21.21
N PRO A 475 1.95 -24.89 -21.17
CA PRO A 475 2.75 -25.98 -20.67
C PRO A 475 2.54 -26.15 -19.17
N ALA A 476 2.56 -27.42 -18.75
CA ALA A 476 2.33 -27.85 -17.38
C ALA A 476 3.16 -27.05 -16.36
N ALA A 477 2.49 -26.70 -15.25
CA ALA A 477 3.11 -26.19 -14.04
C ALA A 477 4.28 -27.09 -13.59
N PRO A 478 5.34 -26.52 -12.97
CA PRO A 478 6.38 -27.33 -12.35
C PRO A 478 5.76 -28.24 -11.28
N PRO A 479 6.31 -29.45 -11.05
CA PRO A 479 5.70 -30.43 -10.16
C PRO A 479 5.72 -29.93 -8.71
N ASP A 480 4.50 -29.79 -8.20
CA ASP A 480 4.03 -29.95 -6.82
C ASP A 480 5.08 -30.44 -5.82
N GLU A 481 5.56 -29.53 -4.96
CA GLU A 481 5.90 -29.90 -3.58
C GLU A 481 4.60 -29.81 -2.78
N THR A 482 3.89 -30.94 -2.75
CA THR A 482 2.69 -31.28 -1.96
C THR A 482 2.14 -30.16 -1.06
N ILE A 483 1.28 -29.33 -1.64
CA ILE A 483 0.40 -28.41 -0.91
C ILE A 483 -0.80 -29.22 -0.43
N GLU A 484 -1.13 -29.17 0.86
CA GLU A 484 -2.34 -29.80 1.40
C GLU A 484 -3.59 -29.32 0.65
N ASP A 485 -4.44 -30.26 0.20
CA ASP A 485 -5.65 -30.07 -0.61
C ASP A 485 -6.60 -29.00 -0.05
N GLU A 486 -6.51 -27.76 -0.53
CA GLU A 486 -7.57 -26.76 -0.28
C GLU A 486 -8.78 -27.07 -1.19
N PRO A 487 -9.96 -27.35 -0.63
CA PRO A 487 -11.09 -27.81 -1.43
C PRO A 487 -11.65 -26.69 -2.31
N ASP A 488 -12.01 -26.99 -3.56
CA ASP A 488 -12.63 -26.02 -4.49
C ASP A 488 -14.00 -25.51 -3.96
N ILE A 489 -14.66 -26.32 -3.15
CA ILE A 489 -15.91 -26.02 -2.45
C ILE A 489 -15.73 -26.28 -0.95
N PHE A 490 -15.98 -25.27 -0.13
CA PHE A 490 -16.03 -25.45 1.32
C PHE A 490 -17.40 -25.96 1.74
N GLU A 491 -17.43 -27.14 2.36
CA GLU A 491 -18.63 -27.75 2.91
C GLU A 491 -18.97 -27.18 4.29
N ARG A 492 -20.14 -27.57 4.80
CA ARG A 492 -20.56 -27.20 6.15
C ARG A 492 -19.50 -27.63 7.17
N ASP A 493 -19.28 -26.77 8.17
CA ASP A 493 -18.31 -26.93 9.25
C ASP A 493 -16.83 -26.81 8.83
N ASN A 494 -16.53 -26.64 7.53
CA ASN A 494 -15.19 -26.24 7.12
C ASN A 494 -14.85 -24.83 7.62
N ILE A 495 -13.58 -24.57 7.85
CA ILE A 495 -13.10 -23.27 8.33
C ILE A 495 -12.33 -22.59 7.20
N ILE A 496 -12.80 -21.41 6.79
CA ILE A 496 -12.14 -20.55 5.80
C ILE A 496 -11.24 -19.55 6.54
N ASP A 497 -10.00 -19.39 6.07
CA ASP A 497 -9.00 -18.46 6.64
C ASP A 497 -8.79 -18.63 8.15
N GLU A 498 -8.79 -19.89 8.62
CA GLU A 498 -8.64 -20.29 10.03
C GLU A 498 -9.66 -19.66 11.01
N LYS A 499 -10.68 -18.97 10.49
CA LYS A 499 -11.56 -18.12 11.30
C LYS A 499 -13.04 -18.31 11.02
N TYR A 500 -13.43 -18.42 9.76
CA TYR A 500 -14.83 -18.38 9.35
C TYR A 500 -15.37 -19.79 9.14
N GLN A 501 -16.15 -20.31 10.09
CA GLN A 501 -16.80 -21.61 9.93
C GLN A 501 -17.94 -21.49 8.93
N VAL A 502 -17.95 -22.33 7.89
CA VAL A 502 -19.01 -22.40 6.89
C VAL A 502 -20.27 -23.01 7.51
N ILE A 503 -21.36 -22.24 7.52
CA ILE A 503 -22.70 -22.73 7.86
C ILE A 503 -23.32 -23.39 6.62
N LYS A 504 -23.30 -22.68 5.48
CA LYS A 504 -23.89 -23.13 4.23
C LYS A 504 -23.38 -22.31 3.03
N MET A 505 -23.20 -22.94 1.88
CA MET A 505 -23.08 -22.22 0.59
C MET A 505 -24.43 -21.60 0.19
N ILE A 506 -24.44 -20.29 -0.01
CA ILE A 506 -25.62 -19.51 -0.43
C ILE A 506 -25.76 -19.59 -1.96
N ALA A 507 -24.67 -19.32 -2.68
CA ALA A 507 -24.65 -19.26 -4.14
C ALA A 507 -23.29 -19.67 -4.70
N ALA A 508 -23.29 -20.23 -5.92
CA ALA A 508 -22.09 -20.50 -6.69
C ALA A 508 -22.26 -19.93 -8.10
N GLY A 509 -21.40 -18.97 -8.46
CA GLY A 509 -21.36 -18.36 -9.79
C GLY A 509 -20.11 -18.76 -10.57
N GLY A 510 -19.99 -18.25 -11.80
CA GLY A 510 -18.80 -18.44 -12.64
C GLY A 510 -17.52 -17.82 -12.05
N PHE A 511 -17.65 -16.72 -11.31
CA PHE A 511 -16.51 -15.93 -10.81
C PHE A 511 -16.30 -15.97 -9.29
N SER A 512 -17.32 -16.36 -8.52
CA SER A 512 -17.25 -16.41 -7.04
C SER A 512 -18.23 -17.44 -6.45
N GLN A 513 -18.00 -17.81 -5.20
CA GLN A 513 -18.90 -18.57 -4.34
C GLN A 513 -19.24 -17.71 -3.12
N VAL A 514 -20.50 -17.73 -2.68
CA VAL A 514 -20.94 -16.98 -1.50
C VAL A 514 -21.36 -17.98 -0.43
N TYR A 515 -20.82 -17.82 0.77
CA TYR A 515 -21.05 -18.67 1.94
C TYR A 515 -21.68 -17.85 3.06
N ARG A 516 -22.63 -18.44 3.78
CA ARG A 516 -22.99 -18.01 5.14
C ARG A 516 -21.94 -18.60 6.07
N VAL A 517 -21.24 -17.76 6.81
CA VAL A 517 -20.18 -18.18 7.73
C VAL A 517 -20.43 -17.65 9.13
N PHE A 518 -19.89 -18.34 10.14
CA PHE A 518 -19.89 -17.92 11.54
C PHE A 518 -18.46 -17.60 11.98
N ASP A 519 -18.29 -16.44 12.61
CA ASP A 519 -17.05 -16.06 13.26
C ASP A 519 -17.17 -16.32 14.77
N HIS A 520 -16.42 -17.30 15.29
CA HIS A 520 -16.44 -17.69 16.69
C HIS A 520 -15.83 -16.65 17.63
N VAL A 521 -14.99 -15.75 17.13
CA VAL A 521 -14.29 -14.77 17.98
C VAL A 521 -15.25 -13.67 18.40
N ILE A 522 -16.13 -13.26 17.49
CA ILE A 522 -17.11 -12.18 17.71
C ILE A 522 -18.56 -12.67 17.75
N GLU A 523 -18.75 -13.99 17.74
CA GLU A 523 -20.04 -14.70 17.82
C GLU A 523 -21.10 -14.16 16.86
N LYS A 524 -20.72 -13.96 15.60
CA LYS A 524 -21.59 -13.34 14.59
C LYS A 524 -21.50 -14.01 13.23
N GLU A 525 -22.61 -14.00 12.50
CA GLU A 525 -22.69 -14.52 11.14
C GLU A 525 -22.42 -13.45 10.06
N PHE A 526 -21.82 -13.91 8.96
CA PHE A 526 -21.43 -13.08 7.82
C PHE A 526 -21.71 -13.77 6.50
N ALA A 527 -21.79 -12.96 5.44
CA ALA A 527 -21.69 -13.43 4.07
C ALA A 527 -20.21 -13.35 3.66
N LEU A 528 -19.62 -14.48 3.29
CA LEU A 528 -18.26 -14.56 2.77
C LEU A 528 -18.30 -14.90 1.29
N LYS A 529 -17.88 -13.96 0.46
CA LYS A 529 -17.74 -14.13 -0.98
C LYS A 529 -16.31 -14.50 -1.32
N LEU A 530 -16.11 -15.73 -1.79
CA LEU A 530 -14.83 -16.28 -2.20
C LEU A 530 -14.69 -16.23 -3.72
N PHE A 531 -13.69 -15.52 -4.23
CA PHE A 531 -13.45 -15.38 -5.65
C PHE A 531 -12.68 -16.61 -6.18
N LYS A 532 -13.05 -17.11 -7.37
CA LYS A 532 -12.54 -18.40 -7.89
C LYS A 532 -11.18 -18.31 -8.58
N ASN A 533 -10.78 -17.14 -9.09
CA ASN A 533 -9.69 -17.06 -10.06
C ASN A 533 -8.59 -16.06 -9.62
N PRO A 534 -7.43 -16.51 -9.10
CA PRO A 534 -6.37 -15.62 -8.61
C PRO A 534 -5.68 -14.79 -9.71
N SER A 535 -5.94 -15.07 -11.00
CA SER A 535 -5.27 -14.48 -12.17
C SER A 535 -5.66 -13.04 -12.49
N GLY A 536 -6.59 -12.44 -11.74
CA GLY A 536 -7.02 -11.07 -11.92
C GLY A 536 -6.12 -10.02 -11.25
N SER A 537 -6.18 -8.76 -11.72
CA SER A 537 -5.47 -7.66 -11.06
C SER A 537 -6.07 -7.38 -9.67
N LEU A 538 -5.35 -7.80 -8.62
CA LEU A 538 -5.74 -7.59 -7.22
C LEU A 538 -5.91 -6.10 -6.87
N ASP A 539 -5.31 -5.18 -7.64
CA ASP A 539 -5.34 -3.75 -7.34
C ASP A 539 -6.69 -3.10 -7.69
N TYR A 540 -7.37 -3.53 -8.77
CA TYR A 540 -8.76 -3.10 -9.03
C TYR A 540 -9.74 -3.67 -8.00
N LEU A 541 -9.57 -4.95 -7.66
CA LEU A 541 -10.35 -5.62 -6.61
C LEU A 541 -10.16 -4.92 -5.25
N ARG A 542 -8.92 -4.53 -4.91
CA ARG A 542 -8.59 -3.76 -3.69
C ARG A 542 -9.24 -2.38 -3.68
N GLN A 543 -9.18 -1.63 -4.78
CA GLN A 543 -9.74 -0.28 -4.83
C GLN A 543 -11.26 -0.30 -4.65
N GLU A 544 -11.95 -1.25 -5.28
CA GLU A 544 -13.40 -1.41 -5.15
C GLU A 544 -13.82 -1.92 -3.78
N ILE A 545 -13.10 -2.90 -3.22
CA ILE A 545 -13.34 -3.39 -1.85
C ILE A 545 -13.11 -2.28 -0.81
N ARG A 546 -12.09 -1.43 -1.00
CA ARG A 546 -11.81 -0.30 -0.11
C ARG A 546 -12.93 0.72 -0.09
N ALA A 547 -13.44 1.10 -1.27
CA ALA A 547 -14.57 2.02 -1.37
C ALA A 547 -15.81 1.49 -0.61
N MET A 548 -15.98 0.17 -0.50
CA MET A 548 -17.09 -0.44 0.24
C MET A 548 -16.95 -0.42 1.76
N PHE A 549 -15.74 -0.32 2.32
CA PHE A 549 -15.56 -0.25 3.78
C PHE A 549 -16.01 1.07 4.38
N ASP A 550 -15.91 2.14 3.60
CA ASP A 550 -16.31 3.49 4.02
C ASP A 550 -17.81 3.75 3.80
N LEU A 551 -18.54 2.81 3.18
CA LEU A 551 -20.00 2.91 3.00
C LEU A 551 -20.75 2.57 4.29
N ASP A 552 -21.53 3.53 4.78
CA ASP A 552 -22.45 3.32 5.89
C ASP A 552 -23.84 3.82 5.51
N HIS A 553 -24.71 2.90 5.08
CA HIS A 553 -26.06 3.21 4.63
C HIS A 553 -27.04 2.09 5.00
N PRO A 554 -28.25 2.39 5.51
CA PRO A 554 -29.21 1.38 5.98
C PRO A 554 -29.68 0.42 4.89
N HIS A 555 -29.60 0.80 3.61
CA HIS A 555 -30.02 0.00 2.46
C HIS A 555 -28.85 -0.64 1.68
N ILE A 556 -27.63 -0.63 2.23
CA ILE A 556 -26.44 -1.29 1.63
C ILE A 556 -25.87 -2.28 2.65
N ALA A 557 -25.56 -3.50 2.22
CA ALA A 557 -24.89 -4.47 3.09
C ALA A 557 -23.46 -4.01 3.39
N ARG A 558 -23.14 -3.90 4.69
CA ARG A 558 -21.84 -3.39 5.15
C ARG A 558 -20.71 -4.39 4.88
N ALA A 559 -19.60 -3.92 4.33
CA ALA A 559 -18.36 -4.69 4.26
C ALA A 559 -17.62 -4.63 5.62
N TYR A 560 -17.12 -5.77 6.11
CA TYR A 560 -16.43 -5.87 7.40
C TYR A 560 -14.97 -6.25 7.28
N ASN A 561 -14.64 -7.16 6.38
CA ASN A 561 -13.26 -7.59 6.18
C ASN A 561 -13.03 -8.12 4.76
N TRP A 562 -11.78 -8.24 4.34
CA TRP A 562 -11.40 -8.92 3.11
C TRP A 562 -10.02 -9.55 3.30
N GLY A 563 -9.70 -10.57 2.50
CA GLY A 563 -8.43 -11.27 2.60
C GLY A 563 -8.13 -12.09 1.36
N ILE A 564 -7.08 -12.90 1.46
CA ILE A 564 -6.64 -13.82 0.42
C ILE A 564 -6.35 -15.15 1.10
N LEU A 565 -7.03 -16.22 0.67
CA LEU A 565 -6.77 -17.56 1.19
C LEU A 565 -5.36 -18.01 0.82
N ARG A 566 -4.68 -18.63 1.78
CA ARG A 566 -3.41 -19.32 1.56
C ARG A 566 -3.67 -20.82 1.74
N PRO A 567 -3.17 -21.68 0.85
CA PRO A 567 -2.20 -21.42 -0.22
C PRO A 567 -2.81 -21.00 -1.58
N SER A 568 -4.13 -21.13 -1.79
CA SER A 568 -4.74 -20.96 -3.12
C SER A 568 -4.64 -19.57 -3.75
N GLY A 569 -4.36 -18.52 -2.97
CA GLY A 569 -4.31 -17.14 -3.46
C GLY A 569 -5.67 -16.56 -3.82
N ARG A 570 -6.77 -17.24 -3.46
CA ARG A 570 -8.14 -16.81 -3.78
C ARG A 570 -8.56 -15.65 -2.87
N PRO A 571 -8.91 -14.48 -3.42
CA PRO A 571 -9.43 -13.39 -2.60
C PRO A 571 -10.79 -13.76 -1.99
N TYR A 572 -11.10 -13.19 -0.82
CA TYR A 572 -12.44 -13.24 -0.25
C TYR A 572 -12.86 -11.89 0.33
N LEU A 573 -14.17 -11.62 0.35
CA LEU A 573 -14.80 -10.46 0.96
C LEU A 573 -15.82 -10.93 2.01
N VAL A 574 -15.77 -10.34 3.20
CA VAL A 574 -16.70 -10.59 4.31
C VAL A 574 -17.60 -9.38 4.48
N SER A 575 -18.89 -9.59 4.34
CA SER A 575 -19.93 -8.57 4.48
C SER A 575 -21.05 -9.02 5.41
N GLU A 576 -21.94 -8.09 5.71
CA GLU A 576 -23.18 -8.35 6.43
C GLU A 576 -23.96 -9.48 5.76
N PHE A 577 -24.27 -10.53 6.53
CA PHE A 577 -25.29 -11.48 6.13
C PHE A 577 -26.67 -10.84 6.37
N VAL A 578 -27.39 -10.58 5.28
CA VAL A 578 -28.72 -9.95 5.35
C VAL A 578 -29.80 -11.04 5.40
N GLU A 579 -30.52 -11.12 6.51
CA GLU A 579 -31.69 -11.99 6.62
C GLU A 579 -32.91 -11.37 5.93
N GLY A 580 -33.46 -12.07 4.93
CA GLY A 580 -34.62 -11.59 4.19
C GLY A 580 -34.99 -12.47 3.01
N ILE A 581 -35.84 -11.93 2.13
CA ILE A 581 -36.31 -12.62 0.92
C ILE A 581 -35.73 -11.92 -0.31
N GLU A 582 -34.99 -12.65 -1.14
CA GLU A 582 -34.52 -12.15 -2.44
C GLU A 582 -35.68 -11.73 -3.35
N LEU A 583 -35.54 -10.59 -4.02
CA LEU A 583 -36.57 -10.06 -4.91
C LEU A 583 -36.80 -10.92 -6.16
N SER A 584 -35.84 -11.77 -6.54
CA SER A 584 -35.97 -12.76 -7.63
C SER A 584 -37.20 -13.67 -7.47
N LYS A 585 -37.72 -13.82 -6.26
CA LYS A 585 -38.93 -14.61 -5.96
C LYS A 585 -40.24 -13.88 -6.28
N PHE A 586 -40.19 -12.62 -6.68
CA PHE A 586 -41.35 -11.76 -6.93
C PHE A 586 -41.40 -11.20 -8.37
N THR A 587 -40.63 -11.76 -9.30
CA THR A 587 -40.54 -11.28 -10.69
C THR A 587 -41.27 -12.19 -11.68
N THR A 588 -42.29 -12.93 -11.24
CA THR A 588 -43.11 -13.78 -12.12
C THR A 588 -44.59 -13.39 -12.05
N PRO A 589 -45.41 -13.73 -13.06
CA PRO A 589 -46.83 -13.39 -13.06
C PRO A 589 -47.60 -13.99 -11.87
N GLU A 590 -47.19 -15.16 -11.39
CA GLU A 590 -47.84 -15.89 -10.29
C GLU A 590 -47.45 -15.34 -8.91
N LYS A 591 -46.28 -14.68 -8.81
CA LYS A 591 -45.73 -14.19 -7.56
C LYS A 591 -45.04 -12.87 -7.79
N ARG A 592 -45.72 -11.80 -7.37
CA ARG A 592 -45.33 -10.40 -7.52
C ARG A 592 -45.63 -9.61 -6.25
N LEU A 593 -44.97 -8.48 -6.08
CA LEU A 593 -45.28 -7.54 -4.99
C LEU A 593 -46.51 -6.72 -5.34
N SER A 594 -47.20 -6.18 -4.34
CA SER A 594 -48.16 -5.09 -4.62
C SER A 594 -47.39 -3.88 -5.16
N VAL A 595 -48.07 -3.02 -5.92
CA VAL A 595 -47.44 -1.84 -6.51
C VAL A 595 -46.78 -0.97 -5.45
N ARG A 596 -47.42 -0.82 -4.29
CA ARG A 596 -46.88 -0.04 -3.19
C ARG A 596 -45.63 -0.67 -2.58
N GLU A 597 -45.65 -1.97 -2.31
CA GLU A 597 -44.46 -2.68 -1.80
C GLU A 597 -43.29 -2.65 -2.79
N ALA A 598 -43.57 -2.78 -4.09
CA ALA A 598 -42.55 -2.67 -5.14
C ALA A 598 -41.94 -1.27 -5.20
N VAL A 599 -42.76 -0.22 -5.12
CA VAL A 599 -42.28 1.17 -5.09
C VAL A 599 -41.49 1.43 -3.81
N ASP A 600 -41.97 1.05 -2.63
CA ASP A 600 -41.26 1.24 -1.36
C ASP A 600 -39.88 0.54 -1.37
N ALA A 601 -39.82 -0.66 -1.94
CA ALA A 601 -38.57 -1.40 -2.12
C ALA A 601 -37.60 -0.68 -3.07
N VAL A 602 -38.10 -0.13 -4.18
CA VAL A 602 -37.26 0.60 -5.15
C VAL A 602 -36.88 1.99 -4.66
N LEU A 603 -37.69 2.67 -3.85
CA LEU A 603 -37.31 3.91 -3.18
C LEU A 603 -36.14 3.67 -2.22
N SER A 604 -36.15 2.54 -1.50
CA SER A 604 -35.01 2.12 -0.66
C SER A 604 -33.74 1.88 -1.50
N LEU A 605 -33.87 1.24 -2.67
CA LEU A 605 -32.75 1.07 -3.62
C LEU A 605 -32.24 2.40 -4.14
N LEU A 606 -33.13 3.31 -4.54
CA LEU A 606 -32.76 4.61 -5.09
C LEU A 606 -32.06 5.49 -4.05
N ALA A 607 -32.44 5.39 -2.77
CA ALA A 607 -31.70 6.03 -1.67
C ALA A 607 -30.27 5.47 -1.56
N ALA A 608 -30.08 4.15 -1.69
CA ALA A 608 -28.76 3.55 -1.72
C ALA A 608 -27.95 4.00 -2.95
N LEU A 609 -28.56 4.03 -4.14
CA LEU A 609 -27.90 4.48 -5.37
C LEU A 609 -27.55 5.96 -5.31
N GLU A 610 -28.42 6.82 -4.79
CA GLU A 610 -28.15 8.25 -4.58
C GLU A 610 -26.94 8.47 -3.63
N HIS A 611 -26.75 7.59 -2.65
CA HIS A 611 -25.61 7.65 -1.74
C HIS A 611 -24.27 7.25 -2.41
N ILE A 612 -24.28 6.28 -3.32
CA ILE A 612 -23.05 5.79 -3.95
C ILE A 612 -22.76 6.44 -5.30
N HIS A 613 -23.75 6.87 -6.06
CA HIS A 613 -23.57 7.44 -7.39
C HIS A 613 -22.87 8.81 -7.32
N PRO A 614 -22.09 9.18 -8.36
CA PRO A 614 -21.58 10.54 -8.51
C PRO A 614 -22.72 11.57 -8.43
N GLN A 615 -22.46 12.76 -7.87
CA GLN A 615 -23.46 13.82 -7.74
C GLN A 615 -23.66 14.56 -9.08
N VAL A 616 -24.20 13.87 -10.09
CA VAL A 616 -24.31 14.35 -11.48
C VAL A 616 -25.01 15.71 -11.57
N ASP A 617 -26.12 15.90 -10.84
CA ASP A 617 -26.87 17.17 -10.83
C ASP A 617 -26.02 18.35 -10.35
N ARG A 618 -25.20 18.14 -9.31
CA ARG A 618 -24.32 19.16 -8.72
C ARG A 618 -23.11 19.43 -9.62
N ILE A 619 -22.53 18.38 -10.20
CA ILE A 619 -21.43 18.49 -11.17
C ILE A 619 -21.88 19.33 -12.37
N GLU A 620 -23.09 19.09 -12.88
CA GLU A 620 -23.63 19.82 -14.03
C GLU A 620 -23.95 21.28 -13.69
N GLU A 621 -24.54 21.56 -12.52
CA GLU A 621 -24.76 22.93 -12.04
C GLU A 621 -23.44 23.72 -11.98
N LEU A 622 -22.40 23.11 -11.40
CA LEU A 622 -21.07 23.70 -11.29
C LEU A 622 -20.40 23.87 -12.66
N ARG A 623 -20.61 22.94 -13.60
CA ARG A 623 -20.13 23.06 -14.99
C ARG A 623 -20.73 24.28 -15.68
N ILE A 624 -22.05 24.48 -15.57
CA ILE A 624 -22.75 25.63 -16.15
C ILE A 624 -22.23 26.94 -15.54
N LYS A 625 -22.08 27.02 -14.22
CA LYS A 625 -21.49 28.19 -13.54
C LYS A 625 -20.05 28.46 -13.99
N LYS A 626 -19.25 27.42 -14.20
CA LYS A 626 -17.89 27.53 -14.72
C LYS A 626 -17.86 28.08 -16.14
N GLU A 627 -18.74 27.61 -17.01
CA GLU A 627 -18.85 28.09 -18.40
C GLU A 627 -19.37 29.52 -18.48
N ALA A 628 -20.24 29.93 -17.57
CA ALA A 628 -20.72 31.31 -17.43
C ALA A 628 -19.66 32.27 -16.81
N GLY A 629 -18.57 31.75 -16.25
CA GLY A 629 -17.56 32.55 -15.55
C GLY A 629 -18.01 33.05 -14.16
N GLU A 630 -19.05 32.42 -13.59
CA GLU A 630 -19.68 32.80 -12.32
C GLU A 630 -19.27 31.89 -11.15
N ILE A 631 -18.41 30.89 -11.41
CA ILE A 631 -17.98 29.92 -10.40
C ILE A 631 -17.05 30.56 -9.36
N SER A 632 -17.37 30.42 -8.08
CA SER A 632 -16.47 30.82 -6.99
C SER A 632 -15.27 29.85 -6.85
N GLN A 633 -14.21 30.28 -6.17
CA GLN A 633 -13.04 29.42 -5.94
C GLN A 633 -13.37 28.15 -5.15
N THR A 634 -14.24 28.27 -4.15
CA THR A 634 -14.75 27.12 -3.38
C THR A 634 -15.56 26.16 -4.23
N GLU A 635 -16.41 26.68 -5.13
CA GLU A 635 -17.19 25.85 -6.06
C GLU A 635 -16.31 25.19 -7.13
N TYR A 636 -15.20 25.81 -7.51
CA TYR A 636 -14.23 25.22 -8.44
C TYR A 636 -13.47 24.05 -7.81
N GLU A 637 -13.08 24.19 -6.54
CA GLU A 637 -12.49 23.10 -5.75
C GLU A 637 -13.49 21.95 -5.54
N GLU A 638 -14.74 22.27 -5.17
CA GLU A 638 -15.85 21.32 -5.08
C GLU A 638 -16.08 20.58 -6.41
N PHE A 639 -16.09 21.30 -7.53
CA PHE A 639 -16.24 20.71 -8.86
C PHE A 639 -15.12 19.72 -9.18
N GLY A 640 -13.87 20.05 -8.85
CA GLY A 640 -12.73 19.15 -9.04
C GLY A 640 -12.81 17.89 -8.16
N GLN A 641 -13.34 18.02 -6.94
CA GLN A 641 -13.54 16.90 -6.02
C GLN A 641 -14.67 15.96 -6.47
N LEU A 642 -15.86 16.52 -6.75
CA LEU A 642 -17.03 15.74 -7.17
C LEU A 642 -16.80 15.00 -8.48
N GLN A 643 -15.93 15.51 -9.36
CA GLN A 643 -15.51 14.82 -10.58
C GLN A 643 -14.70 13.55 -10.35
N HIS A 644 -14.32 13.21 -9.12
CA HIS A 644 -13.56 12.00 -8.80
C HIS A 644 -14.22 11.15 -7.71
N GLU A 645 -15.41 11.52 -7.25
CA GLU A 645 -16.19 10.84 -6.21
C GLU A 645 -17.38 10.08 -6.80
N GLY A 646 -17.67 8.90 -6.23
CA GLY A 646 -18.78 8.04 -6.63
C GLY A 646 -18.38 6.62 -7.03
N LEU A 647 -19.26 5.68 -6.76
CA LEU A 647 -19.18 4.25 -7.01
C LEU A 647 -20.43 3.81 -7.80
N LEU A 648 -20.25 2.95 -8.81
CA LEU A 648 -21.34 2.38 -9.60
C LEU A 648 -21.52 0.90 -9.23
N HIS A 649 -22.75 0.40 -9.19
CA HIS A 649 -23.03 -0.98 -8.79
C HIS A 649 -22.82 -1.98 -9.94
N ARG A 650 -23.33 -1.66 -11.14
CA ARG A 650 -23.14 -2.36 -12.44
C ARG A 650 -23.70 -3.77 -12.58
N ASP A 651 -24.41 -4.27 -11.57
CA ASP A 651 -25.15 -5.53 -11.65
C ASP A 651 -26.42 -5.48 -10.79
N ILE A 652 -27.18 -4.40 -10.93
CA ILE A 652 -28.50 -4.30 -10.31
C ILE A 652 -29.40 -5.35 -10.94
N LYS A 653 -29.91 -6.27 -10.12
CA LYS A 653 -30.83 -7.34 -10.52
C LYS A 653 -31.55 -7.90 -9.30
N PRO A 654 -32.71 -8.55 -9.46
CA PRO A 654 -33.52 -9.04 -8.34
C PRO A 654 -32.80 -10.00 -7.37
N ALA A 655 -31.79 -10.74 -7.85
CA ALA A 655 -31.00 -11.65 -7.01
C ALA A 655 -30.03 -10.94 -6.04
N ASN A 656 -29.66 -9.69 -6.33
CA ASN A 656 -28.76 -8.87 -5.52
C ASN A 656 -29.54 -7.91 -4.59
N LEU A 657 -30.86 -8.08 -4.47
CA LEU A 657 -31.74 -7.21 -3.71
C LEU A 657 -32.54 -8.06 -2.70
N ILE A 658 -32.32 -7.81 -1.42
CA ILE A 658 -32.94 -8.58 -0.33
C ILE A 658 -33.97 -7.71 0.39
N LEU A 659 -35.22 -8.16 0.39
CA LEU A 659 -36.30 -7.53 1.14
C LEU A 659 -36.24 -7.96 2.61
N THR A 660 -36.10 -6.99 3.51
CA THR A 660 -36.07 -7.19 4.96
C THR A 660 -37.30 -6.52 5.60
N PRO A 661 -37.60 -6.79 6.89
CA PRO A 661 -38.66 -6.07 7.61
C PRO A 661 -38.47 -4.54 7.66
N ASN A 662 -37.23 -4.06 7.49
CA ASN A 662 -36.86 -2.64 7.56
C ASN A 662 -36.67 -2.02 6.17
N GLY A 663 -37.13 -2.68 5.11
CA GLY A 663 -36.96 -2.25 3.73
C GLY A 663 -35.92 -3.05 2.98
N LEU A 664 -35.60 -2.61 1.76
CA LEU A 664 -34.68 -3.30 0.87
C LEU A 664 -33.22 -3.09 1.30
N LYS A 665 -32.40 -4.13 1.16
CA LYS A 665 -30.93 -4.01 1.17
C LYS A 665 -30.33 -4.47 -0.15
N LEU A 666 -29.44 -3.65 -0.68
CA LEU A 666 -28.56 -3.96 -1.79
C LEU A 666 -27.39 -4.82 -1.29
N VAL A 667 -27.23 -5.99 -1.89
CA VAL A 667 -26.10 -6.91 -1.64
C VAL A 667 -25.29 -7.10 -2.92
N ASP A 668 -24.04 -7.52 -2.77
CA ASP A 668 -23.20 -7.98 -3.89
C ASP A 668 -22.93 -6.95 -5.02
N PHE A 669 -21.91 -6.12 -4.81
CA PHE A 669 -21.30 -5.35 -5.89
C PHE A 669 -20.60 -6.30 -6.89
N ASN A 670 -20.66 -5.99 -8.19
CA ASN A 670 -20.03 -6.80 -9.24
C ASN A 670 -18.53 -6.49 -9.42
N ILE A 671 -17.79 -6.65 -8.33
CA ILE A 671 -16.36 -6.37 -8.21
C ILE A 671 -15.51 -7.33 -9.08
N ALA A 672 -16.01 -8.56 -9.30
CA ALA A 672 -15.29 -9.62 -9.99
C ALA A 672 -15.21 -9.42 -11.52
N ALA A 673 -16.19 -8.77 -12.15
CA ALA A 673 -16.18 -8.55 -13.59
C ALA A 673 -15.04 -7.63 -14.05
N ARG A 674 -14.49 -6.81 -13.15
CA ARG A 674 -13.27 -6.00 -13.40
C ARG A 674 -11.98 -6.73 -13.03
N TYR A 675 -12.08 -7.77 -12.22
CA TYR A 675 -10.94 -8.53 -11.71
C TYR A 675 -10.35 -9.43 -12.81
N SER A 676 -11.16 -10.09 -13.65
CA SER A 676 -10.65 -10.93 -14.75
C SER A 676 -10.37 -10.13 -16.04
N GLU A 677 -9.09 -10.00 -16.42
CA GLU A 677 -8.66 -9.36 -17.69
C GLU A 677 -9.25 -10.05 -18.95
N ALA A 678 -9.72 -11.29 -18.84
CA ALA A 678 -10.38 -12.04 -19.91
C ALA A 678 -11.81 -11.55 -20.25
N SER A 679 -12.34 -10.56 -19.51
CA SER A 679 -13.70 -10.07 -19.69
C SER A 679 -13.75 -8.56 -19.97
N ARG A 680 -13.26 -8.15 -21.15
CA ARG A 680 -13.89 -7.04 -21.89
C ARG A 680 -15.27 -7.44 -22.48
N THR A 681 -15.84 -8.56 -22.04
CA THR A 681 -17.23 -8.94 -22.26
C THR A 681 -18.12 -8.16 -21.31
N GLN A 682 -19.14 -7.49 -21.85
CA GLN A 682 -20.25 -6.81 -21.15
C GLN A 682 -20.40 -7.20 -19.67
N ALA A 683 -20.05 -6.28 -18.76
CA ALA A 683 -20.32 -6.45 -17.34
C ALA A 683 -21.80 -6.18 -17.07
N GLY A 684 -22.51 -7.17 -16.53
CA GLY A 684 -23.93 -7.09 -16.18
C GLY A 684 -24.66 -8.39 -16.51
N THR A 685 -25.88 -8.54 -15.99
CA THR A 685 -26.73 -9.70 -16.27
C THR A 685 -27.60 -9.39 -17.50
N PRO A 686 -27.48 -10.08 -18.65
CA PRO A 686 -27.97 -9.62 -19.96
C PRO A 686 -29.39 -9.03 -20.03
N PRO A 687 -30.40 -9.60 -19.36
CA PRO A 687 -31.74 -9.00 -19.30
C PRO A 687 -31.80 -7.57 -18.77
N TYR A 688 -30.90 -7.20 -17.85
CA TYR A 688 -30.91 -5.89 -17.17
C TYR A 688 -29.87 -4.93 -17.73
N MET A 689 -29.12 -5.32 -18.78
CA MET A 689 -28.04 -4.51 -19.33
C MET A 689 -28.57 -3.50 -20.33
N LEU A 690 -28.04 -2.27 -20.24
CA LEU A 690 -28.25 -1.24 -21.25
C LEU A 690 -27.41 -1.56 -22.51
N PRO A 691 -27.95 -1.45 -23.74
CA PRO A 691 -27.28 -1.95 -24.96
C PRO A 691 -25.95 -1.28 -25.38
N GLU A 692 -25.65 -0.07 -24.89
CA GLU A 692 -24.64 0.84 -25.48
C GLU A 692 -23.36 1.09 -24.65
N THR A 693 -23.14 0.37 -23.55
CA THR A 693 -22.15 0.69 -22.49
C THR A 693 -20.66 0.55 -22.85
N GLY A 694 -20.26 0.78 -24.10
CA GLY A 694 -18.88 0.62 -24.59
C GLY A 694 -17.97 1.85 -24.48
N ILE A 695 -18.49 3.08 -24.48
CA ILE A 695 -17.66 4.29 -24.66
C ILE A 695 -18.36 5.52 -24.04
N MET A 696 -18.09 5.90 -22.78
CA MET A 696 -18.14 7.26 -22.20
C MET A 696 -17.89 7.26 -20.68
N ARG A 697 -17.43 8.38 -20.13
CA ARG A 697 -17.11 8.58 -18.70
C ARG A 697 -18.39 8.88 -17.91
N TRP A 698 -18.57 8.17 -16.78
CA TRP A 698 -19.68 8.24 -15.80
C TRP A 698 -21.03 7.78 -16.35
N ASP A 699 -21.42 6.52 -16.11
CA ASP A 699 -22.72 6.05 -16.59
C ASP A 699 -23.56 5.41 -15.47
N THR A 700 -24.16 6.30 -14.67
CA THR A 700 -25.22 6.00 -13.71
C THR A 700 -26.47 5.43 -14.38
N ASP A 701 -26.67 5.70 -15.68
CA ASP A 701 -27.86 5.29 -16.42
C ASP A 701 -28.00 3.78 -16.47
N ALA A 702 -26.89 3.03 -16.51
CA ALA A 702 -26.95 1.57 -16.51
C ALA A 702 -27.60 1.01 -15.23
N ASP A 703 -27.23 1.55 -14.06
CA ASP A 703 -27.84 1.15 -12.78
C ASP A 703 -29.30 1.61 -12.69
N LEU A 704 -29.62 2.78 -13.24
CA LEU A 704 -30.98 3.34 -13.23
C LEU A 704 -31.92 2.60 -14.19
N PHE A 705 -31.43 2.24 -15.37
CA PHE A 705 -32.13 1.40 -16.34
C PHE A 705 -32.44 0.03 -15.72
N ALA A 706 -31.43 -0.63 -15.15
CA ALA A 706 -31.61 -1.90 -14.47
C ALA A 706 -32.59 -1.80 -13.28
N THR A 707 -32.55 -0.70 -12.52
CA THR A 707 -33.53 -0.40 -11.46
C THR A 707 -34.95 -0.25 -12.01
N GLY A 708 -35.11 0.41 -13.17
CA GLY A 708 -36.38 0.51 -13.88
C GLY A 708 -36.92 -0.85 -14.31
N VAL A 709 -36.06 -1.70 -14.87
CA VAL A 709 -36.42 -3.07 -15.28
C VAL A 709 -36.86 -3.90 -14.08
N VAL A 710 -36.14 -3.80 -12.95
CA VAL A 710 -36.52 -4.46 -11.69
C VAL A 710 -37.90 -3.99 -11.23
N LEU A 711 -38.15 -2.68 -11.18
CA LEU A 711 -39.45 -2.14 -10.77
C LEU A 711 -40.58 -2.64 -11.69
N TYR A 712 -40.33 -2.64 -13.00
CA TYR A 712 -41.27 -3.11 -14.00
C TYR A 712 -41.63 -4.59 -13.79
N GLU A 713 -40.63 -5.46 -13.60
CA GLU A 713 -40.83 -6.89 -13.38
C GLU A 713 -41.53 -7.19 -12.04
N LEU A 714 -41.22 -6.44 -10.97
CA LEU A 714 -41.87 -6.61 -9.66
C LEU A 714 -43.37 -6.30 -9.67
N ILE A 715 -43.80 -5.41 -10.57
CA ILE A 715 -45.19 -4.96 -10.69
C ILE A 715 -45.96 -5.82 -11.69
N THR A 716 -45.37 -6.06 -12.85
CA THR A 716 -46.06 -6.71 -13.97
C THR A 716 -45.86 -8.23 -14.00
N GLY A 717 -44.81 -8.74 -13.35
CA GLY A 717 -44.35 -10.12 -13.50
C GLY A 717 -43.73 -10.42 -14.86
N HIS A 718 -43.55 -9.42 -15.73
CA HIS A 718 -43.07 -9.56 -17.09
C HIS A 718 -41.89 -8.62 -17.34
N HIS A 719 -40.98 -9.01 -18.23
CA HIS A 719 -39.87 -8.14 -18.64
C HIS A 719 -40.36 -7.08 -19.65
N PRO A 720 -39.89 -5.82 -19.58
CA PRO A 720 -40.34 -4.73 -20.46
C PRO A 720 -39.99 -4.94 -21.94
N TYR A 721 -39.02 -5.79 -22.25
CA TYR A 721 -38.59 -6.11 -23.61
C TYR A 721 -38.88 -7.57 -23.97
N PRO A 722 -39.31 -7.84 -25.22
CA PRO A 722 -39.46 -9.19 -25.75
C PRO A 722 -38.18 -10.02 -25.57
N GLU A 723 -38.36 -11.31 -25.26
CA GLU A 723 -37.26 -12.27 -25.05
C GLU A 723 -36.23 -11.85 -23.98
N ARG A 724 -36.55 -10.83 -23.18
CA ARG A 724 -35.65 -10.25 -22.19
C ARG A 724 -34.38 -9.66 -22.81
N GLN A 725 -34.50 -9.06 -23.99
CA GLN A 725 -33.39 -8.42 -24.71
C GLN A 725 -33.67 -6.93 -24.93
N PRO A 726 -33.14 -6.05 -24.05
CA PRO A 726 -33.16 -4.61 -24.28
C PRO A 726 -32.58 -4.22 -25.63
N SER A 727 -33.25 -3.31 -26.35
CA SER A 727 -32.81 -2.81 -27.65
C SER A 727 -33.16 -1.33 -27.81
N ILE A 728 -32.36 -0.60 -28.58
CA ILE A 728 -32.64 0.79 -28.99
C ILE A 728 -33.73 0.81 -30.08
N GLU A 729 -33.81 -0.24 -30.91
CA GLU A 729 -34.72 -0.31 -32.06
C GLU A 729 -36.16 -0.67 -31.67
N THR A 730 -36.32 -1.40 -30.57
CA THR A 730 -37.62 -1.86 -30.08
C THR A 730 -38.00 -1.06 -28.84
N PRO A 731 -39.16 -0.39 -28.78
CA PRO A 731 -39.60 0.28 -27.56
C PRO A 731 -40.02 -0.74 -26.49
N PRO A 732 -39.93 -0.38 -25.19
CA PRO A 732 -40.45 -1.22 -24.11
C PRO A 732 -41.98 -1.35 -24.19
N THR A 733 -42.50 -2.51 -23.81
CA THR A 733 -43.94 -2.78 -23.74
C THR A 733 -44.60 -1.91 -22.66
N ASP A 734 -45.78 -1.35 -22.97
CA ASP A 734 -46.54 -0.56 -22.01
C ASP A 734 -46.95 -1.44 -20.81
N PRO A 735 -46.58 -1.08 -19.56
CA PRO A 735 -46.91 -1.91 -18.39
C PRO A 735 -48.42 -2.11 -18.19
N ARG A 736 -49.25 -1.24 -18.78
CA ARG A 736 -50.72 -1.36 -18.74
C ARG A 736 -51.26 -2.52 -19.57
N GLU A 737 -50.45 -3.11 -20.47
CA GLU A 737 -50.82 -4.35 -21.16
C GLU A 737 -50.87 -5.54 -20.19
N TYR A 738 -50.04 -5.53 -19.14
CA TYR A 738 -49.99 -6.57 -18.11
C TYR A 738 -50.78 -6.21 -16.86
N GLN A 739 -50.86 -4.92 -16.51
CA GLN A 739 -51.53 -4.42 -15.32
C GLN A 739 -52.42 -3.23 -15.69
N THR A 740 -53.65 -3.51 -16.10
CA THR A 740 -54.58 -2.58 -16.77
C THR A 740 -55.10 -1.44 -15.89
N ASP A 741 -54.97 -1.55 -14.57
CA ASP A 741 -55.40 -0.56 -13.58
C ASP A 741 -54.29 0.43 -13.17
N LEU A 742 -53.08 0.32 -13.75
CA LEU A 742 -51.99 1.28 -13.51
C LEU A 742 -52.35 2.68 -13.97
N HIS A 743 -52.06 3.67 -13.12
CA HIS A 743 -52.26 5.08 -13.44
C HIS A 743 -51.34 5.50 -14.62
N PRO A 744 -51.82 6.29 -15.59
CA PRO A 744 -51.04 6.68 -16.77
C PRO A 744 -49.71 7.37 -16.43
N ASP A 745 -49.70 8.23 -15.41
CA ASP A 745 -48.47 8.94 -15.01
C ASP A 745 -47.42 7.98 -14.44
N PHE A 746 -47.85 6.97 -13.69
CA PHE A 746 -46.95 5.95 -13.16
C PHE A 746 -46.44 5.01 -14.26
N ALA A 747 -47.29 4.62 -15.21
CA ALA A 747 -46.86 3.91 -16.40
C ALA A 747 -45.83 4.73 -17.21
N GLY A 748 -46.01 6.05 -17.29
CA GLY A 748 -45.06 6.97 -17.91
C GLY A 748 -43.70 6.98 -17.23
N VAL A 749 -43.65 7.01 -15.90
CA VAL A 749 -42.40 6.92 -15.13
C VAL A 749 -41.69 5.58 -15.37
N LEU A 750 -42.43 4.46 -15.37
CA LEU A 750 -41.85 3.14 -15.67
C LEU A 750 -41.23 3.09 -17.07
N LEU A 751 -41.98 3.52 -18.10
CA LEU A 751 -41.50 3.56 -19.47
C LEU A 751 -40.28 4.46 -19.66
N LYS A 752 -40.24 5.58 -18.93
CA LYS A 752 -39.08 6.46 -18.91
C LYS A 752 -37.86 5.78 -18.27
N ALA A 753 -38.05 5.06 -17.17
CA ALA A 753 -36.98 4.35 -16.46
C ALA A 753 -36.37 3.20 -17.28
N VAL A 754 -37.19 2.49 -18.07
CA VAL A 754 -36.72 1.38 -18.93
C VAL A 754 -36.40 1.81 -20.35
N SER A 755 -36.22 3.09 -20.62
CA SER A 755 -35.92 3.56 -21.97
C SER A 755 -34.45 3.34 -22.33
N CYS A 756 -34.18 2.66 -23.46
CA CYS A 756 -32.85 2.59 -24.05
C CYS A 756 -32.40 3.91 -24.70
N ASN A 757 -33.29 4.90 -24.85
CA ASN A 757 -32.93 6.19 -25.45
C ASN A 757 -32.34 7.14 -24.39
N PRO A 758 -31.07 7.58 -24.53
CA PRO A 758 -30.43 8.47 -23.57
C PRO A 758 -31.18 9.80 -23.37
N GLU A 759 -31.81 10.36 -24.40
CA GLU A 759 -32.53 11.64 -24.31
C GLU A 759 -33.84 11.56 -23.48
N VAL A 760 -34.32 10.34 -23.21
CA VAL A 760 -35.60 10.12 -22.54
C VAL A 760 -35.40 9.64 -21.10
N ARG A 761 -34.41 8.78 -20.85
CA ARG A 761 -34.24 8.05 -19.60
C ARG A 761 -33.79 8.93 -18.42
N TYR A 762 -33.64 8.31 -17.25
CA TYR A 762 -33.12 8.98 -16.07
C TYR A 762 -31.59 8.91 -16.02
N HIS A 763 -30.97 10.04 -15.67
CA HIS A 763 -29.52 10.17 -15.46
C HIS A 763 -29.12 10.32 -13.98
N SER A 764 -30.10 10.43 -13.07
CA SER A 764 -29.89 10.65 -11.65
C SER A 764 -30.88 9.82 -10.83
N ALA A 765 -30.37 9.07 -9.83
CA ALA A 765 -31.18 8.31 -8.89
C ALA A 765 -32.17 9.22 -8.14
N ARG A 766 -31.71 10.42 -7.77
CA ARG A 766 -32.51 11.44 -7.12
C ARG A 766 -33.72 11.85 -7.96
N ARG A 767 -33.55 12.02 -9.28
CA ARG A 767 -34.65 12.42 -10.17
C ARG A 767 -35.71 11.33 -10.30
N LEU A 768 -35.29 10.07 -10.46
CA LEU A 768 -36.21 8.93 -10.49
C LEU A 768 -36.95 8.79 -9.15
N ARG A 769 -36.24 8.94 -8.03
CA ARG A 769 -36.84 8.91 -6.68
C ARG A 769 -37.93 9.97 -6.50
N LEU A 770 -37.64 11.23 -6.87
CA LEU A 770 -38.60 12.32 -6.77
C LEU A 770 -39.85 12.12 -7.64
N ASP A 771 -39.69 11.60 -8.87
CA ASP A 771 -40.83 11.32 -9.74
C ASP A 771 -41.71 10.18 -9.18
N LEU A 772 -41.12 9.17 -8.52
CA LEU A 772 -41.86 8.09 -7.85
C LEU A 772 -42.56 8.57 -6.55
N GLU A 773 -41.90 9.43 -5.77
CA GLU A 773 -42.46 10.04 -4.55
C GLU A 773 -43.61 10.99 -4.87
N ALA A 774 -43.53 11.73 -5.98
CA ALA A 774 -44.61 12.62 -6.42
C ALA A 774 -45.90 11.88 -6.78
N LEU A 775 -45.80 10.58 -7.07
CA LEU A 775 -46.93 9.70 -7.40
C LEU A 775 -47.46 8.94 -6.17
N ASP A 776 -46.99 9.26 -4.97
CA ASP A 776 -47.38 8.51 -3.77
C ASP A 776 -48.91 8.49 -3.56
N GLY A 777 -49.46 7.28 -3.56
CA GLY A 777 -50.90 7.03 -3.43
C GLY A 777 -51.70 7.13 -4.74
N VAL A 778 -51.06 7.41 -5.87
CA VAL A 778 -51.68 7.55 -7.21
C VAL A 778 -51.13 6.50 -8.19
N TYR A 779 -50.83 5.30 -7.69
CA TYR A 779 -50.25 4.24 -8.51
C TYR A 779 -51.28 3.47 -9.34
N LEU A 780 -52.51 3.35 -8.82
CA LEU A 780 -53.64 2.63 -9.44
C LEU A 780 -54.87 3.53 -9.49
N TYR A 781 -55.78 3.30 -10.43
CA TYR A 781 -57.12 3.91 -10.37
C TYR A 781 -57.87 3.42 -9.11
N ALA A 782 -58.57 4.32 -8.42
CA ALA A 782 -59.44 3.93 -7.31
C ALA A 782 -60.47 2.90 -7.81
N ALA A 783 -60.51 1.73 -7.18
CA ALA A 783 -61.45 0.67 -7.54
C ALA A 783 -62.89 1.22 -7.48
N THR A 784 -63.53 1.42 -8.63
CA THR A 784 -64.98 1.47 -8.70
C THR A 784 -65.49 0.06 -8.41
N THR A 785 -65.69 -0.25 -7.14
CA THR A 785 -66.40 -1.45 -6.73
C THR A 785 -67.86 -1.28 -7.12
N THR A 786 -68.20 -1.81 -8.29
CA THR A 786 -69.57 -2.19 -8.63
C THR A 786 -70.03 -3.22 -7.60
N ILE A 787 -70.96 -2.80 -6.73
CA ILE A 787 -71.66 -3.71 -5.82
C ILE A 787 -72.44 -4.71 -6.67
N VAL A 788 -71.98 -5.96 -6.71
CA VAL A 788 -72.83 -7.09 -7.09
C VAL A 788 -73.36 -7.70 -5.80
N PRO A 789 -74.67 -7.60 -5.52
CA PRO A 789 -75.24 -8.19 -4.32
C PRO A 789 -75.26 -9.71 -4.46
N LEU A 790 -74.72 -10.40 -3.46
CA LEU A 790 -74.85 -11.85 -3.32
C LEU A 790 -76.33 -12.21 -3.18
N GLN A 791 -76.86 -12.98 -4.14
CA GLN A 791 -78.06 -13.77 -3.95
C GLN A 791 -77.67 -15.13 -3.37
N ASN A 792 -78.14 -15.35 -2.13
CA ASN A 792 -78.33 -16.57 -1.33
C ASN A 792 -77.52 -17.83 -1.64
#